data_AF-A0A1Q6KD00-F1
#
_entry.id   AF-A0A1Q6KD00-F1
#
_cell.length_a   1.000
_cell.length_b   1.000
_cell.length_c   1.000
_cell.angle_alpha   90.00
_cell.angle_beta   90.00
_cell.angle_gamma   90.00
#
_symmetry.space_group_name_H-M   'P 1'
#
loop_
_entity.id
_entity.type
_entity.pdbx_description
1 polymer ?
#
loop_
_entity_poly.entity_id
_entity_poly.type
_entity_poly.pdbx_seq_one_letter_code
_entity_poly.pdbx_strand_id
1 'polypeptide(L)'
;MIKPEVIYKYATSNIDKTNKIFKMEFDLVDKYCKTINNIAVTDLTIQIDGKVPDWTKVTRNLEVSDIKEPVNGTNKLIGRHYTLTLSNLEQLQVKSGDNYLDYSGVITVAIPANKMQDTTGNQNVTTTITSGVSIPAGTGSDTIVDVVDPLIEKISSTVDAPTKTATLNFKVTDKYFASSDLANGNIEILVNGAKNTTVAANNALTVVKNLTEPRTVDGKTVQVQYGIEYSLKISGFDANANQIKVRFPTKHVKDKSGNVNKQTDIMIYNVLRSAATETEVTSPFLGNTKVQRQNVDNVTFMNNIPDSVMDKSKNTFKNTNAWDASAMQDKSIIAWYNSNEVKNGTYKVYIGSDTEIFGNTDSTNLFQYVGENTVCTATKTITNLNLLNVSSVTNMQAMFRHTGYNAMTELDLGSNFDTSNVSSMYAMFGETGYKAMKTLNLGSKFNTSKVTDMTWMFANTGYKAMTKLDLGSNFDTSNVSSMYGMFSGTGYTAMTSLNLGNKFNTAKVTNMEIMFLECGYTAMASLNLGSNFDTSKVTHMSGMFERTGYTAMTSLNLGANFDTSKVTNMSNMFNSTGYAKMASLDLKAKFNTSKVTNMSGMFASTGHELMTTLDLGANFDTSSVTDMSSMFEATGYKKMTTLNLREKFNTSKVTNMAKMFKNAGFTAMTSLDLGNTFYTTAATDTSEMFNNTGATAMTILDLGPAFDRIPDTNTDMFKNTGTAALVVYAPESIYSNVTTFIANRTRN
;
A
#
# COMPACT_ATOMS: atom_id res chain seq x y z
N MET A 1 73.37 5.27 -36.06
CA MET A 1 73.58 5.70 -34.67
C MET A 1 72.42 5.17 -33.84
N ILE A 2 72.72 4.63 -32.66
CA ILE A 2 71.72 4.03 -31.75
C ILE A 2 71.05 5.20 -31.02
N LYS A 3 69.72 5.26 -31.03
CA LYS A 3 68.96 6.27 -30.30
C LYS A 3 68.81 5.84 -28.84
N PRO A 4 68.56 6.77 -27.90
CA PRO A 4 68.16 6.41 -26.55
C PRO A 4 67.01 5.41 -26.51
N GLU A 5 67.17 4.36 -25.71
CA GLU A 5 66.30 3.19 -25.69
C GLU A 5 65.51 3.11 -24.38
N VAL A 6 64.24 2.72 -24.50
CA VAL A 6 63.43 2.31 -23.35
C VAL A 6 63.66 0.83 -23.14
N ILE A 7 63.92 0.38 -21.91
CA ILE A 7 64.07 -1.04 -21.58
C ILE A 7 63.04 -1.38 -20.50
N TYR A 8 62.15 -2.34 -20.77
CA TYR A 8 61.14 -2.79 -19.79
C TYR A 8 61.62 -4.00 -18.99
N LYS A 9 61.49 -3.94 -17.67
CA LYS A 9 61.85 -5.04 -16.75
C LYS A 9 60.58 -5.64 -16.17
N TYR A 10 59.91 -6.52 -16.94
CA TYR A 10 58.74 -7.22 -16.43
C TYR A 10 59.12 -8.22 -15.34
N ALA A 11 58.33 -8.24 -14.26
CA ALA A 11 58.33 -9.30 -13.27
C ALA A 11 56.88 -9.66 -12.91
N THR A 12 56.59 -10.94 -12.72
CA THR A 12 55.24 -11.41 -12.31
C THR A 12 54.85 -10.89 -10.92
N SER A 13 55.83 -10.58 -10.06
CA SER A 13 55.66 -9.90 -8.77
C SER A 13 55.08 -8.49 -8.87
N ASN A 14 54.98 -7.92 -10.08
CA ASN A 14 54.46 -6.59 -10.31
C ASN A 14 52.92 -6.50 -10.19
N ILE A 15 52.22 -7.64 -10.13
CA ILE A 15 50.76 -7.69 -9.94
C ILE A 15 50.48 -8.07 -8.49
N ASP A 16 50.03 -7.10 -7.70
CA ASP A 16 49.62 -7.30 -6.32
C ASP A 16 48.08 -7.36 -6.24
N LYS A 17 47.58 -8.59 -6.18
CA LYS A 17 46.14 -8.89 -6.09
C LYS A 17 45.52 -8.55 -4.74
N THR A 18 46.34 -8.47 -3.70
CA THR A 18 45.87 -8.17 -2.33
C THR A 18 45.62 -6.68 -2.19
N ASN A 19 46.59 -5.86 -2.60
CA ASN A 19 46.50 -4.41 -2.51
C ASN A 19 45.86 -3.76 -3.75
N LYS A 20 45.51 -4.56 -4.77
CA LYS A 20 44.92 -4.10 -6.04
C LYS A 20 45.86 -3.12 -6.76
N ILE A 21 47.14 -3.48 -6.84
CA ILE A 21 48.23 -2.67 -7.38
C ILE A 21 48.87 -3.35 -8.59
N PHE A 22 49.24 -2.55 -9.58
CA PHE A 22 50.14 -2.96 -10.65
C PHE A 22 51.38 -2.06 -10.69
N LYS A 23 52.56 -2.65 -10.82
CA LYS A 23 53.84 -1.96 -11.00
C LYS A 23 54.41 -2.16 -12.39
N MET A 24 55.02 -1.12 -12.94
CA MET A 24 55.71 -1.19 -14.22
C MET A 24 57.05 -0.48 -14.12
N GLU A 25 58.13 -1.26 -14.21
CA GLU A 25 59.50 -0.78 -14.09
C GLU A 25 60.18 -0.70 -15.46
N PHE A 26 60.64 0.48 -15.86
CA PHE A 26 61.34 0.67 -17.12
C PHE A 26 62.49 1.66 -16.99
N ASP A 27 63.52 1.45 -17.80
CA ASP A 27 64.66 2.34 -17.90
C ASP A 27 64.58 3.15 -19.20
N LEU A 28 64.96 4.42 -19.17
CA LEU A 28 65.29 5.19 -20.37
C LEU A 28 66.79 5.46 -20.35
N VAL A 29 67.53 4.81 -21.24
CA VAL A 29 69.00 4.75 -21.19
C VAL A 29 69.66 5.04 -22.53
N ASP A 30 70.83 5.68 -22.45
CA ASP A 30 71.78 5.82 -23.55
C ASP A 30 73.18 5.96 -22.95
N LYS A 31 74.14 5.15 -23.43
CA LYS A 31 75.53 5.18 -22.97
C LYS A 31 76.18 6.57 -23.11
N TYR A 32 75.72 7.37 -24.07
CA TYR A 32 76.16 8.73 -24.34
C TYR A 32 75.07 9.77 -24.06
N CYS A 33 74.26 9.57 -23.02
CA CYS A 33 73.26 10.54 -22.56
C CYS A 33 73.87 11.94 -22.36
N LYS A 34 73.34 12.94 -23.06
CA LYS A 34 73.71 14.37 -22.94
C LYS A 34 72.72 15.11 -22.06
N THR A 35 71.42 14.94 -22.32
CA THR A 35 70.34 15.52 -21.52
C THR A 35 69.23 14.50 -21.32
N ILE A 36 68.64 14.49 -20.14
CA ILE A 36 67.43 13.72 -19.83
C ILE A 36 66.45 14.61 -19.07
N ASN A 37 65.27 14.79 -19.65
CA ASN A 37 64.18 15.53 -19.05
C ASN A 37 63.42 14.62 -18.08
N ASN A 38 62.86 15.18 -17.00
CA ASN A 38 61.96 14.43 -16.14
C ASN A 38 60.71 14.03 -16.95
N ILE A 39 60.29 12.78 -16.79
CA ILE A 39 58.98 12.31 -17.27
C ILE A 39 58.05 12.43 -16.08
N ALA A 40 57.00 13.25 -16.20
CA ALA A 40 55.93 13.28 -15.21
C ALA A 40 54.95 12.13 -15.48
N VAL A 41 54.23 11.66 -14.46
CA VAL A 41 53.20 10.62 -14.66
C VAL A 41 52.09 11.05 -15.63
N THR A 42 51.84 12.36 -15.76
CA THR A 42 50.91 12.96 -16.72
C THR A 42 51.41 12.98 -18.16
N ASP A 43 52.71 12.76 -18.38
CA ASP A 43 53.30 12.67 -19.72
C ASP A 43 53.09 11.28 -20.34
N LEU A 44 52.70 10.29 -19.55
CA LEU A 44 52.48 8.91 -19.99
C LEU A 44 51.05 8.74 -20.52
N THR A 45 50.89 8.04 -21.65
CA THR A 45 49.57 7.53 -22.06
C THR A 45 49.40 6.12 -21.53
N ILE A 46 48.58 5.96 -20.50
CA ILE A 46 48.34 4.69 -19.82
C ILE A 46 46.95 4.19 -20.20
N GLN A 47 46.86 2.96 -20.68
CA GLN A 47 45.60 2.30 -20.98
C GLN A 47 45.55 0.93 -20.30
N ILE A 48 44.35 0.56 -19.84
CA ILE A 48 44.02 -0.79 -19.36
C ILE A 48 43.03 -1.35 -20.37
N ASP A 49 43.39 -2.45 -21.01
CA ASP A 49 42.60 -3.09 -22.06
C ASP A 49 42.19 -2.11 -23.18
N GLY A 50 43.13 -1.25 -23.59
CA GLY A 50 42.93 -0.24 -24.63
C GLY A 50 42.11 0.98 -24.21
N LYS A 51 41.64 1.07 -22.97
CA LYS A 51 40.87 2.22 -22.44
C LYS A 51 41.69 3.03 -21.45
N VAL A 52 41.56 4.35 -21.49
CA VAL A 52 42.13 5.24 -20.46
C VAL A 52 41.33 5.08 -19.16
N PRO A 53 41.98 4.76 -18.03
CA PRO A 53 41.30 4.64 -16.74
C PRO A 53 40.66 5.97 -16.28
N ASP A 54 39.60 5.85 -15.49
CA ASP A 54 39.03 7.00 -14.77
C ASP A 54 39.96 7.39 -13.61
N TRP A 55 40.73 8.45 -13.83
CA TRP A 55 41.74 8.95 -12.90
C TRP A 55 41.18 9.58 -11.62
N THR A 56 39.85 9.74 -11.51
CA THR A 56 39.22 10.10 -10.23
C THR A 56 39.11 8.91 -9.28
N LYS A 57 39.27 7.68 -9.80
CA LYS A 57 39.15 6.42 -9.04
C LYS A 57 40.46 5.65 -8.97
N VAL A 58 41.22 5.65 -10.05
CA VAL A 58 42.54 4.99 -10.12
C VAL A 58 43.65 5.99 -9.80
N THR A 59 44.56 5.60 -8.91
CA THR A 59 45.73 6.42 -8.58
C THR A 59 46.93 5.97 -9.41
N ARG A 60 47.71 6.95 -9.90
CA ARG A 60 48.97 6.71 -10.63
C ARG A 60 50.10 7.48 -9.96
N ASN A 61 51.18 6.79 -9.64
CA ASN A 61 52.42 7.37 -9.12
C ASN A 61 53.60 6.95 -9.99
N LEU A 62 54.57 7.84 -10.21
CA LEU A 62 55.77 7.55 -10.98
C LEU A 62 56.99 7.95 -10.16
N GLU A 63 57.73 6.96 -9.68
CA GLU A 63 59.00 7.15 -8.99
C GLU A 63 60.15 7.10 -9.99
N VAL A 64 61.22 7.86 -9.73
CA VAL A 64 62.36 7.99 -10.64
C VAL A 64 63.68 8.02 -9.89
N SER A 65 64.67 7.28 -10.40
CA SER A 65 66.04 7.32 -9.90
C SER A 65 67.05 7.34 -11.04
N ASP A 66 68.18 8.01 -10.82
CA ASP A 66 69.26 8.10 -11.80
C ASP A 66 70.02 6.77 -11.96
N ILE A 67 70.38 6.41 -13.19
CA ILE A 67 71.25 5.27 -13.53
C ILE A 67 72.63 5.84 -13.91
N LYS A 68 73.67 5.44 -13.17
CA LYS A 68 75.05 5.87 -13.41
C LYS A 68 75.96 4.67 -13.64
N GLU A 69 76.73 4.72 -14.72
CA GLU A 69 77.69 3.68 -15.09
C GLU A 69 79.06 4.28 -15.42
N PRO A 70 80.16 3.54 -15.26
CA PRO A 70 81.49 3.99 -15.64
C PRO A 70 81.63 4.00 -17.17
N VAL A 71 81.54 5.19 -17.76
CA VAL A 71 81.76 5.40 -19.20
C VAL A 71 83.15 6.02 -19.38
N ASN A 72 84.07 5.27 -19.98
CA ASN A 72 85.48 5.65 -20.15
C ASN A 72 86.20 5.98 -18.81
N GLY A 73 85.88 5.26 -17.73
CA GLY A 73 86.55 5.40 -16.43
C GLY A 73 85.97 6.46 -15.48
N THR A 74 84.84 7.10 -15.82
CA THR A 74 84.12 8.03 -14.92
C THR A 74 82.64 7.65 -14.82
N ASN A 75 82.07 7.64 -13.61
CA ASN A 75 80.64 7.39 -13.40
C ASN A 75 79.82 8.56 -13.97
N LYS A 76 79.17 8.33 -15.12
CA LYS A 76 78.32 9.30 -15.81
C LYS A 76 76.86 8.89 -15.69
N LEU A 77 75.95 9.87 -15.66
CA LEU A 77 74.51 9.63 -15.79
C LEU A 77 74.24 9.10 -17.20
N ILE A 78 73.80 7.85 -17.29
CA ILE A 78 73.49 7.20 -18.58
C ILE A 78 71.99 7.00 -18.78
N GLY A 79 71.16 7.30 -17.79
CA GLY A 79 69.72 7.20 -17.91
C GLY A 79 69.00 7.27 -16.59
N ARG A 80 67.72 6.88 -16.60
CA ARG A 80 66.87 6.85 -15.41
C ARG A 80 66.02 5.60 -15.38
N HIS A 81 65.83 5.09 -14.17
CA HIS A 81 64.90 4.03 -13.83
C HIS A 81 63.59 4.67 -13.37
N TYR A 82 62.48 4.14 -13.86
CA TYR A 82 61.14 4.59 -13.54
C TYR A 82 60.31 3.43 -12.99
N THR A 83 59.61 3.66 -11.89
CA THR A 83 58.63 2.72 -11.33
C THR A 83 57.25 3.38 -11.36
N LEU A 84 56.44 3.00 -12.34
CA LEU A 84 55.02 3.36 -12.38
C LEU A 84 54.25 2.44 -11.44
N THR A 85 53.50 3.01 -10.50
CA THR A 85 52.56 2.28 -9.64
C THR A 85 51.14 2.73 -9.95
N LEU A 86 50.29 1.81 -10.37
CA LEU A 86 48.85 1.98 -10.47
C LEU A 86 48.19 1.32 -9.27
N SER A 87 47.39 2.08 -8.53
CA SER A 87 46.69 1.62 -7.32
C SER A 87 45.19 1.92 -7.41
N ASN A 88 44.40 1.32 -6.52
CA ASN A 88 42.93 1.40 -6.54
C ASN A 88 42.34 0.82 -7.84
N LEU A 89 42.92 -0.27 -8.34
CA LEU A 89 42.41 -1.03 -9.49
C LEU A 89 41.20 -1.90 -9.10
N GLU A 90 40.20 -1.28 -8.45
CA GLU A 90 38.97 -1.94 -8.03
C GLU A 90 37.79 -0.97 -8.23
N GLN A 91 36.70 -1.48 -8.81
CA GLN A 91 35.43 -0.76 -8.90
C GLN A 91 34.48 -1.26 -7.82
N LEU A 92 33.71 -0.34 -7.23
CA LEU A 92 32.69 -0.68 -6.23
C LEU A 92 31.35 -1.11 -6.85
N GLN A 93 31.11 -0.77 -8.12
CA GLN A 93 29.87 -1.06 -8.84
C GLN A 93 30.14 -1.16 -10.35
N VAL A 94 29.38 -2.02 -11.04
CA VAL A 94 29.42 -2.12 -12.49
C VAL A 94 28.85 -0.82 -13.08
N LYS A 95 29.54 -0.24 -14.06
CA LYS A 95 29.05 0.96 -14.75
C LYS A 95 27.84 0.59 -15.61
N SER A 96 26.89 1.52 -15.75
CA SER A 96 25.73 1.30 -16.61
C SER A 96 26.16 0.95 -18.03
N GLY A 97 25.67 -0.17 -18.56
CA GLY A 97 26.00 -0.69 -19.88
C GLY A 97 27.17 -1.68 -19.91
N ASP A 98 27.94 -1.81 -18.83
CA ASP A 98 29.02 -2.80 -18.72
C ASP A 98 28.52 -4.14 -18.15
N ASN A 99 29.25 -5.22 -18.45
CA ASN A 99 28.88 -6.58 -18.05
C ASN A 99 29.40 -6.98 -16.66
N TYR A 100 30.51 -6.39 -16.22
CA TYR A 100 31.29 -6.74 -15.03
C TYR A 100 32.11 -5.53 -14.55
N LEU A 101 32.76 -5.65 -13.39
CA LEU A 101 33.71 -4.65 -12.90
C LEU A 101 34.97 -4.61 -13.79
N ASP A 102 35.39 -3.40 -14.19
CA ASP A 102 36.55 -3.19 -15.08
C ASP A 102 37.83 -2.81 -14.29
N TYR A 103 38.91 -2.50 -15.02
CA TYR A 103 40.31 -2.33 -14.56
C TYR A 103 41.16 -3.61 -14.58
N SER A 104 40.67 -4.63 -15.27
CA SER A 104 41.46 -5.81 -15.62
C SER A 104 41.77 -5.84 -17.12
N GLY A 105 42.99 -6.24 -17.48
CA GLY A 105 43.40 -6.48 -18.86
C GLY A 105 44.86 -6.15 -19.12
N VAL A 106 45.20 -6.05 -20.40
CA VAL A 106 46.57 -5.71 -20.81
C VAL A 106 46.82 -4.23 -20.54
N ILE A 107 47.91 -3.92 -19.84
CA ILE A 107 48.29 -2.54 -19.51
C ILE A 107 49.35 -2.07 -20.49
N THR A 108 49.05 -1.00 -21.21
CA THR A 108 49.99 -0.36 -22.15
C THR A 108 50.37 1.03 -21.65
N VAL A 109 51.66 1.34 -21.70
CA VAL A 109 52.18 2.66 -21.32
C VAL A 109 53.00 3.21 -22.49
N ALA A 110 52.51 4.28 -23.11
CA ALA A 110 53.26 5.01 -24.12
C ALA A 110 54.13 6.08 -23.48
N ILE A 111 55.43 5.92 -23.61
CA ILE A 111 56.46 6.87 -23.20
C ILE A 111 56.68 7.85 -24.36
N PRO A 112 56.57 9.17 -24.14
CA PRO A 112 56.66 10.15 -25.22
C PRO A 112 58.08 10.30 -25.78
N ALA A 113 58.17 10.69 -27.05
CA ALA A 113 59.42 11.06 -27.70
C ALA A 113 60.10 12.27 -27.04
N ASN A 114 61.39 12.46 -27.34
CA ASN A 114 62.17 13.68 -27.03
C ASN A 114 62.39 13.95 -25.53
N LYS A 115 62.37 12.91 -24.69
CA LYS A 115 62.66 12.96 -23.24
C LYS A 115 64.13 12.71 -22.90
N MET A 116 64.91 12.05 -23.76
CA MET A 116 66.37 11.94 -23.65
C MET A 116 67.03 12.33 -24.98
N GLN A 117 68.18 13.00 -24.93
CA GLN A 117 69.06 13.27 -26.06
C GLN A 117 70.48 12.74 -25.81
N ASP A 118 71.08 12.09 -26.80
CA ASP A 118 72.48 11.65 -26.77
C ASP A 118 73.47 12.76 -27.20
N THR A 119 74.77 12.51 -27.06
CA THR A 119 75.83 13.47 -27.46
C THR A 119 75.91 13.74 -28.97
N THR A 120 75.31 12.89 -29.81
CA THR A 120 75.23 13.05 -31.27
C THR A 120 73.95 13.75 -31.74
N GLY A 121 73.05 14.08 -30.80
CA GLY A 121 71.82 14.81 -31.03
C GLY A 121 70.58 13.93 -31.22
N ASN A 122 70.69 12.60 -31.21
CA ASN A 122 69.53 11.72 -31.37
C ASN A 122 68.64 11.77 -30.13
N GLN A 123 67.33 11.66 -30.33
CA GLN A 123 66.32 11.66 -29.27
C GLN A 123 65.57 10.33 -29.24
N ASN A 124 65.08 9.93 -28.05
CA ASN A 124 64.18 8.77 -27.94
C ASN A 124 62.90 9.01 -28.77
N VAL A 125 62.37 7.96 -29.37
CA VAL A 125 61.07 7.98 -30.04
C VAL A 125 59.96 7.57 -29.08
N THR A 126 58.70 7.81 -29.45
CA THR A 126 57.56 7.31 -28.68
C THR A 126 57.62 5.79 -28.65
N THR A 127 57.61 5.23 -27.45
CA THR A 127 57.76 3.80 -27.22
C THR A 127 56.63 3.31 -26.33
N THR A 128 55.91 2.28 -26.77
CA THR A 128 54.86 1.65 -25.96
C THR A 128 55.39 0.37 -25.36
N ILE A 129 55.26 0.24 -24.04
CA ILE A 129 55.54 -0.98 -23.30
C ILE A 129 54.23 -1.61 -22.86
N THR A 130 54.21 -2.94 -22.84
CA THR A 130 53.02 -3.75 -22.58
C THR A 130 53.29 -4.70 -21.42
N SER A 131 52.33 -4.85 -20.51
CA SER A 131 52.43 -5.82 -19.40
C SER A 131 52.77 -7.21 -19.93
N GLY A 132 53.83 -7.84 -19.40
CA GLY A 132 54.30 -9.18 -19.82
C GLY A 132 55.33 -9.20 -20.96
N VAL A 133 55.52 -8.10 -21.70
CA VAL A 133 56.43 -8.07 -22.88
C VAL A 133 57.69 -7.28 -22.57
N SER A 134 58.76 -7.96 -22.11
CA SER A 134 60.02 -7.35 -21.68
C SER A 134 60.82 -6.59 -22.75
N ILE A 135 60.44 -6.69 -24.04
CA ILE A 135 61.06 -5.95 -25.14
C ILE A 135 60.01 -4.98 -25.72
N PRO A 136 60.21 -3.66 -25.65
CA PRO A 136 59.26 -2.71 -26.22
C PRO A 136 59.10 -2.94 -27.73
N ALA A 137 57.85 -3.07 -28.19
CA ALA A 137 57.51 -3.45 -29.57
C ALA A 137 58.14 -4.78 -30.07
N GLY A 138 58.60 -5.64 -29.16
CA GLY A 138 59.16 -6.96 -29.47
C GLY A 138 58.08 -8.05 -29.61
N THR A 139 58.53 -9.29 -29.86
CA THR A 139 57.65 -10.46 -29.87
C THR A 139 57.65 -11.12 -28.48
N GLY A 140 56.47 -11.24 -27.88
CA GLY A 140 56.25 -11.83 -26.55
C GLY A 140 54.76 -12.04 -26.29
N SER A 141 54.39 -12.79 -25.24
CA SER A 141 52.99 -12.95 -24.84
C SER A 141 52.61 -11.90 -23.81
N ASP A 142 51.65 -11.04 -24.14
CA ASP A 142 51.07 -10.09 -23.19
C ASP A 142 50.57 -10.81 -21.92
N THR A 143 50.84 -10.24 -20.75
CA THR A 143 50.27 -10.71 -19.48
C THR A 143 49.06 -9.87 -19.13
N ILE A 144 47.94 -10.56 -18.88
CA ILE A 144 46.72 -9.96 -18.34
C ILE A 144 46.97 -9.53 -16.89
N VAL A 145 46.76 -8.24 -16.60
CA VAL A 145 46.74 -7.72 -15.23
C VAL A 145 45.31 -7.77 -14.74
N ASP A 146 45.03 -8.67 -13.80
CA ASP A 146 43.69 -8.88 -13.29
C ASP A 146 43.73 -9.07 -11.78
N VAL A 147 43.27 -8.03 -11.09
CA VAL A 147 43.21 -7.93 -9.64
C VAL A 147 41.77 -7.72 -9.15
N VAL A 148 40.81 -7.63 -10.06
CA VAL A 148 39.40 -7.37 -9.74
C VAL A 148 38.78 -8.68 -9.23
N ASP A 149 38.03 -8.61 -8.14
CA ASP A 149 37.38 -9.80 -7.59
C ASP A 149 36.04 -10.06 -8.31
N PRO A 150 35.67 -11.34 -8.53
CA PRO A 150 34.34 -11.69 -9.03
C PRO A 150 33.21 -11.09 -8.20
N LEU A 151 32.19 -10.57 -8.88
CA LEU A 151 31.06 -9.87 -8.26
C LEU A 151 29.79 -10.72 -8.25
N ILE A 152 29.02 -10.65 -7.17
CA ILE A 152 27.67 -11.24 -7.06
C ILE A 152 26.66 -10.09 -6.98
N GLU A 153 25.70 -10.06 -7.91
CA GLU A 153 24.72 -8.97 -8.01
C GLU A 153 23.28 -9.50 -8.05
N LYS A 154 22.40 -8.86 -7.29
CA LYS A 154 20.95 -9.08 -7.38
C LYS A 154 20.43 -8.60 -8.74
N ILE A 155 19.63 -9.42 -9.40
CA ILE A 155 18.84 -9.04 -10.58
C ILE A 155 17.43 -8.68 -10.13
N SER A 156 16.77 -9.58 -9.41
CA SER A 156 15.41 -9.37 -8.90
C SER A 156 15.12 -10.29 -7.70
N SER A 157 14.10 -9.95 -6.93
CA SER A 157 13.55 -10.86 -5.93
C SER A 157 12.03 -10.77 -5.89
N THR A 158 11.39 -11.85 -5.51
CA THR A 158 9.96 -11.90 -5.16
C THR A 158 9.82 -12.58 -3.81
N VAL A 159 8.85 -12.14 -3.00
CA VAL A 159 8.57 -12.69 -1.68
C VAL A 159 7.07 -12.77 -1.48
N ASP A 160 6.60 -13.92 -0.99
CA ASP A 160 5.25 -14.15 -0.53
C ASP A 160 5.34 -14.79 0.86
N ALA A 161 5.36 -13.93 1.89
CA ALA A 161 5.50 -14.39 3.27
C ALA A 161 4.33 -15.27 3.75
N PRO A 162 3.06 -14.98 3.40
CA PRO A 162 1.93 -15.86 3.70
C PRO A 162 2.10 -17.28 3.18
N THR A 163 2.63 -17.48 1.97
CA THR A 163 2.94 -18.82 1.44
C THR A 163 4.32 -19.35 1.83
N LYS A 164 5.11 -18.56 2.57
CA LYS A 164 6.45 -18.90 3.06
C LYS A 164 7.42 -19.18 1.91
N THR A 165 7.29 -18.45 0.81
CA THR A 165 8.13 -18.62 -0.38
C THR A 165 8.79 -17.31 -0.82
N ALA A 166 9.97 -17.43 -1.42
CA ALA A 166 10.67 -16.32 -2.07
C ALA A 166 11.52 -16.83 -3.22
N THR A 167 11.86 -15.95 -4.16
CA THR A 167 12.82 -16.23 -5.23
C THR A 167 13.82 -15.09 -5.33
N LEU A 168 15.10 -15.41 -5.42
CA LEU A 168 16.18 -14.47 -5.72
C LEU A 168 16.81 -14.84 -7.06
N ASN A 169 16.73 -13.94 -8.03
CA ASN A 169 17.52 -14.03 -9.24
C ASN A 169 18.75 -13.15 -9.09
N PHE A 170 19.92 -13.70 -9.38
CA PHE A 170 21.20 -13.03 -9.21
C PHE A 170 22.17 -13.50 -10.28
N LYS A 171 23.21 -12.72 -10.54
CA LYS A 171 24.31 -13.11 -11.43
C LYS A 171 25.63 -13.06 -10.69
N VAL A 172 26.55 -13.90 -11.15
CA VAL A 172 27.96 -13.81 -10.79
C VAL A 172 28.73 -13.44 -12.04
N THR A 173 29.59 -12.43 -11.97
CA THR A 173 30.29 -11.89 -13.13
C THR A 173 31.74 -11.56 -12.82
N ASP A 174 32.60 -11.78 -13.82
CA ASP A 174 34.00 -11.36 -13.82
C ASP A 174 34.53 -11.30 -15.27
N LYS A 175 35.40 -10.33 -15.58
CA LYS A 175 35.96 -10.20 -16.94
C LYS A 175 36.72 -11.46 -17.36
N TYR A 176 37.44 -12.08 -16.45
CA TYR A 176 38.20 -13.30 -16.68
C TYR A 176 37.60 -14.47 -15.90
N PHE A 177 36.27 -14.53 -15.80
CA PHE A 177 35.53 -15.62 -15.15
C PHE A 177 36.07 -17.01 -15.52
N ALA A 178 36.30 -17.84 -14.50
CA ALA A 178 36.71 -19.23 -14.66
C ALA A 178 35.61 -20.20 -14.26
N SER A 179 35.09 -20.09 -13.03
CA SER A 179 34.13 -21.05 -12.49
C SER A 179 33.31 -20.50 -11.34
N SER A 180 32.20 -21.18 -11.06
CA SER A 180 31.39 -20.99 -9.85
C SER A 180 31.04 -22.36 -9.30
N ASP A 181 31.25 -22.56 -8.00
CA ASP A 181 30.87 -23.78 -7.27
C ASP A 181 29.69 -23.53 -6.32
N LEU A 182 28.95 -22.44 -6.54
CA LEU A 182 27.74 -22.12 -5.78
C LEU A 182 26.74 -23.28 -5.84
N ALA A 183 26.30 -23.70 -4.66
CA ALA A 183 25.38 -24.79 -4.45
C ALA A 183 24.56 -24.53 -3.18
N ASN A 184 23.42 -25.20 -3.03
CA ASN A 184 22.58 -25.04 -1.84
C ASN A 184 23.36 -25.17 -0.51
N GLY A 185 24.34 -26.08 -0.46
CA GLY A 185 25.12 -26.33 0.76
C GLY A 185 26.11 -25.22 1.15
N ASN A 186 26.41 -24.28 0.25
CA ASN A 186 27.35 -23.18 0.50
C ASN A 186 26.71 -21.78 0.41
N ILE A 187 25.40 -21.70 0.21
CA ILE A 187 24.63 -20.45 0.33
C ILE A 187 23.96 -20.43 1.70
N GLU A 188 24.11 -19.33 2.42
CA GLU A 188 23.47 -19.16 3.73
C GLU A 188 22.18 -18.34 3.60
N ILE A 189 21.13 -18.78 4.31
CA ILE A 189 19.89 -18.03 4.43
C ILE A 189 19.77 -17.55 5.85
N LEU A 190 19.65 -16.24 6.02
CA LEU A 190 19.43 -15.60 7.30
C LEU A 190 17.98 -15.14 7.38
N VAL A 191 17.26 -15.63 8.39
CA VAL A 191 15.90 -15.19 8.72
C VAL A 191 15.99 -14.43 10.03
N ASN A 192 15.50 -13.19 10.05
CA ASN A 192 15.59 -12.30 11.23
C ASN A 192 17.02 -12.19 11.79
N GLY A 193 18.02 -12.10 10.90
CA GLY A 193 19.44 -11.98 11.27
C GLY A 193 20.14 -13.28 11.68
N ALA A 194 19.42 -14.39 11.86
CA ALA A 194 19.99 -15.68 12.25
C ALA A 194 20.07 -16.66 11.07
N LYS A 195 21.18 -17.40 10.96
CA LYS A 195 21.33 -18.49 9.97
C LYS A 195 20.24 -19.55 10.21
N ASN A 196 19.47 -19.86 9.18
CA ASN A 196 18.35 -20.79 9.24
C ASN A 196 18.63 -22.03 8.39
N THR A 197 19.04 -23.12 9.03
CA THR A 197 19.40 -24.38 8.37
C THR A 197 18.19 -25.12 7.79
N THR A 198 17.03 -25.01 8.41
CA THR A 198 15.78 -25.62 7.92
C THR A 198 15.35 -25.00 6.59
N VAL A 199 15.35 -23.68 6.50
CA VAL A 199 15.05 -22.98 5.24
C VAL A 199 16.11 -23.32 4.20
N ALA A 200 17.39 -23.25 4.56
CA ALA A 200 18.48 -23.57 3.63
C ALA A 200 18.36 -24.99 3.04
N ALA A 201 17.93 -25.98 3.83
CA ALA A 201 17.71 -27.35 3.36
C ALA A 201 16.57 -27.47 2.32
N ASN A 202 15.59 -26.57 2.34
CA ASN A 202 14.43 -26.58 1.43
C ASN A 202 14.64 -25.75 0.15
N ASN A 203 15.79 -25.09 0.03
CA ASN A 203 16.04 -24.19 -1.09
C ASN A 203 16.47 -24.95 -2.35
N ALA A 204 16.28 -24.30 -3.50
CA ALA A 204 16.69 -24.84 -4.79
C ALA A 204 17.40 -23.77 -5.62
N LEU A 205 18.70 -23.94 -5.82
CA LEU A 205 19.50 -23.16 -6.75
C LEU A 205 19.44 -23.78 -8.15
N THR A 206 19.16 -22.96 -9.16
CA THR A 206 19.12 -23.35 -10.57
C THR A 206 19.98 -22.41 -11.40
N VAL A 207 20.78 -22.94 -12.31
CA VAL A 207 21.46 -22.15 -13.35
C VAL A 207 20.42 -21.74 -14.39
N VAL A 208 20.26 -20.44 -14.59
CA VAL A 208 19.36 -19.88 -15.61
C VAL A 208 20.04 -19.89 -16.97
N LYS A 209 21.24 -19.31 -17.06
CA LYS A 209 22.07 -19.29 -18.29
C LYS A 209 23.51 -18.92 -17.99
N ASN A 210 24.40 -19.31 -18.89
CA ASN A 210 25.76 -18.76 -18.96
C ASN A 210 25.71 -17.38 -19.63
N LEU A 211 26.49 -16.43 -19.10
CA LEU A 211 26.61 -15.08 -19.65
C LEU A 211 27.86 -15.03 -20.52
N THR A 212 27.70 -14.71 -21.81
CA THR A 212 28.79 -14.70 -22.79
C THR A 212 28.84 -13.40 -23.57
N GLU A 213 30.04 -13.04 -24.04
CA GLU A 213 30.26 -11.90 -24.92
C GLU A 213 31.28 -12.24 -26.02
N PRO A 214 31.19 -11.61 -27.20
CA PRO A 214 32.20 -11.78 -28.26
C PRO A 214 33.51 -11.08 -27.88
N ARG A 215 34.64 -11.78 -27.98
CA ARG A 215 35.99 -11.21 -27.86
C ARG A 215 36.86 -11.65 -29.02
N THR A 216 37.79 -10.79 -29.45
CA THR A 216 38.82 -11.16 -30.41
C THR A 216 39.97 -11.84 -29.69
N VAL A 217 40.19 -13.12 -29.98
CA VAL A 217 41.33 -13.91 -29.51
C VAL A 217 42.05 -14.42 -30.75
N ASP A 218 43.34 -14.11 -30.89
CA ASP A 218 44.17 -14.47 -32.04
C ASP A 218 43.57 -14.09 -33.41
N GLY A 219 42.94 -12.91 -33.48
CA GLY A 219 42.31 -12.41 -34.71
C GLY A 219 40.97 -13.07 -35.08
N LYS A 220 40.42 -13.94 -34.22
CA LYS A 220 39.09 -14.55 -34.39
C LYS A 220 38.14 -14.10 -33.30
N THR A 221 36.88 -13.86 -33.68
CA THR A 221 35.81 -13.59 -32.71
C THR A 221 35.36 -14.90 -32.07
N VAL A 222 35.50 -15.03 -30.75
CA VAL A 222 35.05 -16.16 -29.93
C VAL A 222 34.07 -15.69 -28.87
N GLN A 223 33.11 -16.54 -28.48
CA GLN A 223 32.22 -16.27 -27.36
C GLN A 223 32.92 -16.66 -26.05
N VAL A 224 33.20 -15.67 -25.21
CA VAL A 224 33.85 -15.87 -23.91
C VAL A 224 32.80 -15.73 -22.81
N GLN A 225 32.74 -16.72 -21.93
CA GLN A 225 31.91 -16.66 -20.75
C GLN A 225 32.51 -15.70 -19.73
N TYR A 226 31.71 -14.74 -19.28
CA TYR A 226 32.09 -13.78 -18.23
C TYR A 226 31.26 -13.98 -16.94
N GLY A 227 30.34 -14.92 -16.91
CA GLY A 227 29.52 -15.14 -15.72
C GLY A 227 28.43 -16.19 -15.86
N ILE A 228 27.61 -16.32 -14.81
CA ILE A 228 26.45 -17.21 -14.73
C ILE A 228 25.30 -16.46 -14.07
N GLU A 229 24.10 -16.60 -14.63
CA GLU A 229 22.85 -16.17 -14.00
C GLU A 229 22.20 -17.36 -13.26
N TYR A 230 21.77 -17.11 -12.03
CA TYR A 230 21.17 -18.08 -11.13
C TYR A 230 19.78 -17.65 -10.67
N SER A 231 18.95 -18.64 -10.34
CA SER A 231 17.70 -18.47 -9.61
C SER A 231 17.71 -19.33 -8.35
N LEU A 232 17.53 -18.70 -7.19
CA LEU A 232 17.45 -19.37 -5.89
C LEU A 232 16.01 -19.29 -5.38
N LYS A 233 15.32 -20.43 -5.34
CA LYS A 233 14.03 -20.57 -4.67
C LYS A 233 14.25 -20.83 -3.19
N ILE A 234 13.51 -20.09 -2.36
CA ILE A 234 13.60 -20.13 -0.91
C ILE A 234 12.23 -20.49 -0.35
N SER A 235 12.15 -21.47 0.57
CA SER A 235 10.86 -21.88 1.12
C SER A 235 10.93 -22.33 2.59
N GLY A 236 9.80 -22.24 3.28
CA GLY A 236 9.64 -22.77 4.64
C GLY A 236 10.08 -21.82 5.77
N PHE A 237 10.27 -20.53 5.50
CA PHE A 237 10.46 -19.52 6.54
C PHE A 237 9.14 -19.21 7.27
N ASP A 238 9.19 -18.57 8.44
CA ASP A 238 7.96 -18.20 9.16
C ASP A 238 7.20 -17.09 8.42
N ALA A 239 5.87 -17.16 8.40
CA ALA A 239 5.03 -16.13 7.78
C ALA A 239 5.14 -14.77 8.52
N ASN A 240 5.59 -14.78 9.78
CA ASN A 240 5.89 -13.56 10.55
C ASN A 240 7.37 -13.13 10.49
N ALA A 241 8.17 -13.71 9.59
CA ALA A 241 9.53 -13.25 9.39
C ALA A 241 9.53 -11.74 9.10
N ASN A 242 10.45 -11.02 9.72
CA ASN A 242 10.61 -9.57 9.49
C ASN A 242 11.70 -9.29 8.45
N GLN A 243 12.58 -10.27 8.23
CA GLN A 243 13.72 -10.12 7.35
C GLN A 243 14.17 -11.46 6.76
N ILE A 244 14.53 -11.45 5.47
CA ILE A 244 15.23 -12.55 4.81
C ILE A 244 16.41 -11.98 4.01
N LYS A 245 17.58 -12.53 4.28
CA LYS A 245 18.85 -12.18 3.66
C LYS A 245 19.53 -13.44 3.14
N VAL A 246 20.04 -13.38 1.91
CA VAL A 246 20.85 -14.45 1.32
C VAL A 246 22.31 -14.03 1.40
N ARG A 247 23.13 -14.85 2.04
CA ARG A 247 24.57 -14.63 2.17
C ARG A 247 25.32 -15.61 1.30
N PHE A 248 26.17 -15.07 0.46
CA PHE A 248 27.13 -15.79 -0.37
C PHE A 248 28.50 -15.68 0.30
N PRO A 249 29.04 -16.78 0.88
CA PRO A 249 30.38 -16.79 1.44
C PRO A 249 31.45 -16.53 0.37
N THR A 250 32.64 -16.15 0.82
CA THR A 250 33.80 -15.95 -0.07
C THR A 250 34.28 -17.28 -0.69
N LYS A 251 35.03 -17.20 -1.81
CA LYS A 251 35.74 -18.33 -2.47
C LYS A 251 34.90 -19.27 -3.34
N HIS A 252 33.63 -18.95 -3.57
CA HIS A 252 32.71 -19.78 -4.37
C HIS A 252 32.56 -19.36 -5.84
N VAL A 253 33.13 -18.22 -6.20
CA VAL A 253 33.28 -17.76 -7.58
C VAL A 253 34.75 -17.41 -7.80
N LYS A 254 35.32 -17.92 -8.89
CA LYS A 254 36.74 -17.82 -9.21
C LYS A 254 36.92 -17.28 -10.62
N ASP A 255 37.87 -16.37 -10.79
CA ASP A 255 38.38 -15.99 -12.11
C ASP A 255 39.59 -16.85 -12.50
N LYS A 256 40.13 -16.59 -13.70
CA LYS A 256 41.32 -17.27 -14.24
C LYS A 256 42.62 -16.81 -13.59
N SER A 257 42.59 -15.69 -12.89
CA SER A 257 43.72 -15.09 -12.20
C SER A 257 43.84 -15.56 -10.75
N GLY A 258 42.86 -16.31 -10.24
CA GLY A 258 42.80 -16.80 -8.87
C GLY A 258 42.20 -15.80 -7.87
N ASN A 259 41.62 -14.68 -8.31
CA ASN A 259 40.80 -13.85 -7.44
C ASN A 259 39.47 -14.55 -7.15
N VAL A 260 38.88 -14.22 -6.01
CA VAL A 260 37.68 -14.88 -5.48
C VAL A 260 36.65 -13.86 -5.04
N ASN A 261 35.37 -14.21 -5.13
CA ASN A 261 34.32 -13.32 -4.64
C ASN A 261 34.52 -13.00 -3.15
N LYS A 262 34.19 -11.75 -2.79
CA LYS A 262 34.00 -11.34 -1.39
C LYS A 262 32.69 -11.94 -0.86
N GLN A 263 32.53 -11.94 0.46
CA GLN A 263 31.24 -12.27 1.04
C GLN A 263 30.21 -11.21 0.63
N THR A 264 29.05 -11.65 0.15
CA THR A 264 27.98 -10.76 -0.32
C THR A 264 26.68 -11.11 0.39
N ASP A 265 26.05 -10.12 1.00
CA ASP A 265 24.73 -10.23 1.65
C ASP A 265 23.70 -9.52 0.78
N ILE A 266 22.69 -10.25 0.29
CA ILE A 266 21.58 -9.70 -0.50
C ILE A 266 20.31 -9.73 0.35
N MET A 267 19.79 -8.55 0.68
CA MET A 267 18.48 -8.41 1.31
C MET A 267 17.38 -8.60 0.27
N ILE A 268 16.49 -9.55 0.52
CA ILE A 268 15.35 -9.83 -0.38
C ILE A 268 14.01 -9.52 0.26
N TYR A 269 13.95 -9.52 1.59
CA TYR A 269 12.76 -9.20 2.34
C TYR A 269 13.15 -8.43 3.59
N ASN A 270 12.51 -7.31 3.83
CA ASN A 270 12.66 -6.55 5.06
C ASN A 270 11.45 -5.65 5.27
N VAL A 271 10.89 -5.69 6.47
CA VAL A 271 9.61 -5.03 6.77
C VAL A 271 9.80 -3.81 7.66
N LEU A 272 8.89 -2.85 7.52
CA LEU A 272 8.68 -1.81 8.51
C LEU A 272 8.36 -2.42 9.87
N ARG A 273 8.82 -1.78 10.94
CA ARG A 273 8.38 -2.12 12.29
C ARG A 273 6.86 -2.01 12.41
N SER A 274 6.27 -2.85 13.26
CA SER A 274 4.83 -2.80 13.51
C SER A 274 4.43 -1.50 14.22
N ALA A 275 3.27 -1.00 13.83
CA ALA A 275 2.57 0.15 14.41
C ALA A 275 1.40 -0.28 15.32
N ALA A 276 1.16 -1.58 15.50
CA ALA A 276 -0.04 -2.09 16.15
C ALA A 276 -0.21 -1.60 17.60
N THR A 277 0.89 -1.29 18.29
CA THR A 277 0.88 -0.76 19.67
C THR A 277 0.83 0.77 19.74
N GLU A 278 0.86 1.48 18.61
CA GLU A 278 0.87 2.94 18.54
C GLU A 278 -0.57 3.46 18.29
N THR A 279 -1.45 3.29 19.29
CA THR A 279 -2.92 3.41 19.13
C THR A 279 -3.50 4.80 19.36
N GLU A 280 -2.76 5.70 20.00
CA GLU A 280 -3.20 7.08 20.31
C GLU A 280 -2.71 8.08 19.26
N VAL A 281 -3.43 9.20 19.11
CA VAL A 281 -3.06 10.34 18.24
C VAL A 281 -1.67 10.91 18.57
N THR A 282 -1.27 10.85 19.85
CA THR A 282 0.02 11.29 20.39
C THR A 282 1.09 10.20 20.39
N SER A 283 0.78 8.98 19.94
CA SER A 283 1.76 7.89 19.91
C SER A 283 2.97 8.26 19.05
N PRO A 284 4.14 7.68 19.31
CA PRO A 284 5.28 7.74 18.41
C PRO A 284 4.88 7.33 17.00
N PHE A 285 5.52 7.92 15.98
CA PHE A 285 5.42 7.46 14.61
C PHE A 285 6.59 6.52 14.32
N LEU A 286 6.31 5.22 14.16
CA LEU A 286 7.32 4.19 13.91
C LEU A 286 8.44 4.24 14.96
N GLY A 287 8.05 4.29 16.23
CA GLY A 287 8.91 4.28 17.40
C GLY A 287 9.71 5.54 17.68
N ASN A 288 9.57 6.62 16.89
CA ASN A 288 10.22 7.89 17.22
C ASN A 288 9.36 8.69 18.21
N THR A 289 9.78 8.70 19.48
CA THR A 289 9.05 9.36 20.58
C THR A 289 8.97 10.88 20.48
N LYS A 290 9.79 11.51 19.62
CA LYS A 290 9.74 12.96 19.36
C LYS A 290 8.72 13.34 18.28
N VAL A 291 8.32 12.38 17.45
CA VAL A 291 7.43 12.59 16.32
C VAL A 291 6.10 11.90 16.62
N GLN A 292 5.13 12.69 17.05
CA GLN A 292 3.76 12.20 17.27
C GLN A 292 3.03 12.05 15.93
N ARG A 293 2.23 10.98 15.79
CA ARG A 293 1.48 10.66 14.56
C ARG A 293 0.66 11.81 14.00
N GLN A 294 -0.15 12.44 14.85
CA GLN A 294 -0.98 13.59 14.48
C GLN A 294 -0.21 14.77 13.89
N ASN A 295 1.09 14.90 14.20
CA ASN A 295 1.95 15.99 13.75
C ASN A 295 2.78 15.63 12.50
N VAL A 296 2.66 14.42 11.97
CA VAL A 296 3.30 14.05 10.70
C VAL A 296 2.46 14.63 9.57
N ASP A 297 2.91 15.75 9.01
CA ASP A 297 2.21 16.47 7.92
C ASP A 297 2.21 15.65 6.63
N ASN A 298 3.37 15.03 6.32
CA ASN A 298 3.53 14.19 5.14
C ASN A 298 4.48 13.02 5.41
N VAL A 299 4.19 11.87 4.79
CA VAL A 299 5.11 10.74 4.64
C VAL A 299 5.49 10.59 3.17
N THR A 300 6.78 10.61 2.87
CA THR A 300 7.31 10.38 1.52
C THR A 300 8.20 9.15 1.49
N PHE A 301 7.84 8.14 0.68
CA PHE A 301 8.69 6.99 0.46
C PHE A 301 9.80 7.28 -0.57
N MET A 302 10.97 6.70 -0.33
CA MET A 302 12.18 6.83 -1.16
C MET A 302 12.76 5.45 -1.48
N ASN A 303 13.28 5.28 -2.69
CA ASN A 303 13.86 4.03 -3.18
C ASN A 303 15.35 3.86 -2.84
N ASN A 304 15.90 4.75 -2.01
CA ASN A 304 17.27 4.69 -1.52
C ASN A 304 17.38 5.41 -0.17
N ILE A 305 18.45 5.13 0.55
CA ILE A 305 18.90 5.93 1.70
C ILE A 305 19.98 6.90 1.21
N PRO A 306 19.78 8.23 1.29
CA PRO A 306 20.80 9.20 0.87
C PRO A 306 22.07 9.17 1.74
N ASP A 307 23.22 9.45 1.14
CA ASP A 307 24.52 9.54 1.84
C ASP A 307 24.60 10.67 2.87
N SER A 308 23.68 11.65 2.81
CA SER A 308 23.50 12.69 3.82
C SER A 308 22.78 12.18 5.07
N VAL A 309 22.05 11.07 4.97
CA VAL A 309 21.28 10.46 6.07
C VAL A 309 22.13 9.43 6.81
N MET A 310 22.91 8.63 6.10
CA MET A 310 23.70 7.53 6.67
C MET A 310 25.13 7.45 6.12
N ASP A 311 26.06 7.09 7.00
CA ASP A 311 27.33 6.48 6.63
C ASP A 311 27.12 4.96 6.53
N LYS A 312 26.89 4.47 5.31
CA LYS A 312 26.62 3.04 5.05
C LYS A 312 27.82 2.16 5.38
N SER A 313 29.05 2.68 5.27
CA SER A 313 30.27 1.94 5.56
C SER A 313 30.45 1.66 7.05
N LYS A 314 30.00 2.60 7.90
CA LYS A 314 30.06 2.49 9.37
C LYS A 314 28.74 2.04 9.99
N ASN A 315 27.68 1.94 9.19
CA ASN A 315 26.31 1.69 9.64
C ASN A 315 25.85 2.67 10.74
N THR A 316 26.10 3.97 10.54
CA THR A 316 25.78 5.05 11.50
C THR A 316 25.00 6.18 10.83
N PHE A 317 24.05 6.78 11.55
CA PHE A 317 23.34 7.96 11.06
C PHE A 317 24.27 9.17 10.97
N LYS A 318 24.17 9.92 9.87
CA LYS A 318 24.74 11.26 9.70
C LYS A 318 23.70 12.34 10.00
N ASN A 319 22.43 12.10 9.66
CA ASN A 319 21.33 12.96 10.04
C ASN A 319 20.91 12.66 11.48
N THR A 320 20.96 13.68 12.35
CA THR A 320 20.60 13.57 13.78
C THR A 320 19.10 13.37 14.03
N ASN A 321 18.26 13.62 13.02
CA ASN A 321 16.82 13.39 13.05
C ASN A 321 16.41 12.06 12.38
N ALA A 322 17.36 11.22 12.00
CA ALA A 322 17.08 9.89 11.45
C ALA A 322 16.85 8.86 12.57
N TRP A 323 16.00 7.88 12.32
CA TRP A 323 15.77 6.74 13.19
C TRP A 323 15.49 5.48 12.39
N ASP A 324 15.63 4.34 13.06
CA ASP A 324 15.45 3.04 12.45
C ASP A 324 13.96 2.64 12.44
N ALA A 325 13.42 2.56 11.23
CA ALA A 325 12.03 2.18 10.97
C ALA A 325 11.90 0.69 10.56
N SER A 326 13.01 -0.05 10.47
CA SER A 326 12.99 -1.49 10.21
C SER A 326 12.52 -2.28 11.43
N ALA A 327 11.78 -3.37 11.21
CA ALA A 327 11.37 -4.26 12.30
C ALA A 327 12.56 -4.91 13.02
N MET A 328 13.66 -5.17 12.31
CA MET A 328 14.86 -5.78 12.86
C MET A 328 15.78 -4.82 13.61
N GLN A 329 15.51 -3.50 13.56
CA GLN A 329 16.36 -2.48 14.18
C GLN A 329 17.83 -2.57 13.72
N ASP A 330 18.03 -2.85 12.41
CA ASP A 330 19.34 -3.01 11.78
C ASP A 330 19.67 -1.93 10.73
N LYS A 331 18.87 -0.86 10.68
CA LYS A 331 18.95 0.31 9.79
C LYS A 331 18.77 0.00 8.31
N SER A 332 18.10 -1.10 8.00
CA SER A 332 17.75 -1.49 6.64
C SER A 332 16.58 -0.69 6.04
N ILE A 333 15.70 -0.14 6.87
CA ILE A 333 14.69 0.88 6.51
C ILE A 333 14.80 2.01 7.51
N ILE A 334 14.90 3.24 7.00
CA ILE A 334 15.20 4.41 7.82
C ILE A 334 14.13 5.45 7.57
N ALA A 335 13.69 6.07 8.65
CA ALA A 335 12.87 7.25 8.59
C ALA A 335 13.66 8.48 9.07
N TRP A 336 13.41 9.64 8.49
CA TRP A 336 14.04 10.90 8.90
C TRP A 336 13.19 12.10 8.53
N TYR A 337 13.51 13.25 9.11
CA TYR A 337 13.02 14.56 8.65
C TYR A 337 14.17 15.57 8.61
N ASN A 338 13.99 16.65 7.85
CA ASN A 338 14.98 17.73 7.79
C ASN A 338 14.53 18.88 8.71
N SER A 339 15.44 19.40 9.55
CA SER A 339 15.11 20.44 10.54
C SER A 339 14.54 21.71 9.91
N ASN A 340 14.97 22.06 8.69
CA ASN A 340 14.49 23.22 7.93
C ASN A 340 13.06 23.04 7.38
N GLU A 341 12.51 21.83 7.40
CA GLU A 341 11.14 21.54 6.96
C GLU A 341 10.15 21.44 8.11
N VAL A 342 10.63 21.43 9.35
CA VAL A 342 9.76 21.45 10.54
C VAL A 342 9.13 22.83 10.66
N LYS A 343 7.81 22.91 10.49
CA LYS A 343 7.03 24.15 10.58
C LYS A 343 5.88 23.95 11.55
N ASN A 344 5.71 24.87 12.50
CA ASN A 344 4.62 24.84 13.49
C ASN A 344 4.51 23.50 14.25
N GLY A 345 5.63 22.84 14.51
CA GLY A 345 5.65 21.53 15.20
C GLY A 345 5.22 20.34 14.35
N THR A 346 5.09 20.51 13.03
CA THR A 346 4.76 19.44 12.09
C THR A 346 5.98 18.93 11.34
N TYR A 347 5.94 17.66 10.92
CA TYR A 347 7.07 16.95 10.32
C TYR A 347 6.74 16.44 8.93
N LYS A 348 7.65 16.69 7.97
CA LYS A 348 7.72 15.93 6.72
C LYS A 348 8.69 14.78 6.91
N VAL A 349 8.14 13.56 6.96
CA VAL A 349 8.91 12.34 7.22
C VAL A 349 9.19 11.64 5.91
N TYR A 350 10.45 11.32 5.68
CA TYR A 350 10.91 10.47 4.59
C TYR A 350 11.15 9.08 5.12
N ILE A 351 10.79 8.05 4.35
CA ILE A 351 11.07 6.63 4.65
C ILE A 351 11.80 6.03 3.46
N GLY A 352 13.02 5.52 3.67
CA GLY A 352 13.88 5.03 2.60
C GLY A 352 14.58 3.72 2.94
N SER A 353 14.87 2.94 1.90
CA SER A 353 15.69 1.74 1.94
C SER A 353 16.42 1.58 0.61
N ASP A 354 17.62 1.00 0.62
CA ASP A 354 18.32 0.60 -0.62
C ASP A 354 17.77 -0.72 -1.19
N THR A 355 16.82 -1.33 -0.48
CA THR A 355 16.07 -2.52 -0.90
C THR A 355 14.57 -2.24 -0.86
N GLU A 356 13.76 -3.20 -1.28
CA GLU A 356 12.30 -3.05 -1.27
C GLU A 356 11.77 -2.90 0.16
N ILE A 357 10.83 -1.96 0.35
CA ILE A 357 10.23 -1.65 1.65
C ILE A 357 8.93 -2.45 1.76
N PHE A 358 8.88 -3.44 2.64
CA PHE A 358 7.66 -4.19 2.89
C PHE A 358 6.87 -3.62 4.08
N GLY A 359 5.55 -3.62 3.98
CA GLY A 359 4.67 -3.43 5.14
C GLY A 359 4.84 -4.59 6.12
N ASN A 360 4.67 -4.32 7.42
CA ASN A 360 4.64 -5.38 8.43
C ASN A 360 3.46 -6.33 8.16
N THR A 361 3.63 -7.65 8.35
CA THR A 361 2.55 -8.64 8.17
C THR A 361 1.28 -8.23 8.91
N ASP A 362 1.43 -7.67 10.11
CA ASP A 362 0.40 -6.90 10.80
C ASP A 362 0.65 -5.39 10.66
N SER A 363 0.00 -4.78 9.66
CA SER A 363 0.06 -3.34 9.39
C SER A 363 -1.03 -2.56 10.11
N THR A 364 -1.55 -3.09 11.22
CA THR A 364 -2.49 -2.38 12.08
C THR A 364 -1.95 -0.99 12.44
N ASN A 365 -2.80 0.03 12.25
CA ASN A 365 -2.53 1.43 12.57
C ASN A 365 -1.34 2.08 11.82
N LEU A 366 -0.80 1.49 10.74
CA LEU A 366 0.46 1.96 10.13
C LEU A 366 0.51 3.48 9.86
N PHE A 367 -0.56 4.05 9.29
CA PHE A 367 -0.70 5.47 9.03
C PHE A 367 -1.84 6.13 9.83
N GLN A 368 -2.36 5.43 10.84
CA GLN A 368 -3.42 5.97 11.69
C GLN A 368 -2.98 7.31 12.28
N TYR A 369 -3.88 8.30 12.22
CA TYR A 369 -3.71 9.66 12.73
C TYR A 369 -2.63 10.51 12.03
N VAL A 370 -1.92 10.01 11.02
CA VAL A 370 -0.94 10.81 10.26
C VAL A 370 -1.67 12.00 9.62
N GLY A 371 -1.22 13.23 9.90
CA GLY A 371 -1.82 14.46 9.37
C GLY A 371 -3.14 14.87 10.04
N GLU A 372 -3.45 14.36 11.23
CA GLU A 372 -4.69 14.68 11.94
C GLU A 372 -4.67 16.04 12.65
N ASN A 373 -3.52 16.54 13.11
CA ASN A 373 -3.50 17.83 13.79
C ASN A 373 -3.92 18.95 12.83
N THR A 374 -4.67 19.94 13.32
CA THR A 374 -5.18 21.07 12.52
C THR A 374 -4.08 21.96 11.96
N VAL A 375 -2.86 21.88 12.51
CA VAL A 375 -1.68 22.56 11.95
C VAL A 375 -1.07 21.84 10.74
N CYS A 376 -1.44 20.59 10.48
CA CYS A 376 -1.03 19.87 9.26
C CYS A 376 -1.82 20.41 8.06
N THR A 377 -1.11 20.67 6.96
CA THR A 377 -1.63 21.34 5.76
C THR A 377 -1.39 20.55 4.47
N ALA A 378 -0.70 19.41 4.53
CA ALA A 378 -0.44 18.62 3.34
C ALA A 378 -1.75 18.11 2.69
N THR A 379 -1.91 18.43 1.41
CA THR A 379 -3.03 17.93 0.59
C THR A 379 -2.79 16.51 0.08
N LYS A 380 -1.54 16.07 0.07
CA LYS A 380 -1.10 14.69 -0.10
C LYS A 380 -0.36 14.26 1.16
N THR A 381 -1.04 13.58 2.06
CA THR A 381 -0.45 13.15 3.34
C THR A 381 0.55 12.00 3.16
N ILE A 382 0.41 11.20 2.10
CA ILE A 382 1.34 10.13 1.78
C ILE A 382 1.72 10.22 0.29
N THR A 383 3.03 10.21 0.01
CA THR A 383 3.60 10.35 -1.33
C THR A 383 4.49 9.15 -1.64
N ASN A 384 4.49 8.71 -2.91
CA ASN A 384 5.23 7.55 -3.40
C ASN A 384 4.87 6.22 -2.71
N LEU A 385 3.60 6.05 -2.32
CA LEU A 385 3.12 4.84 -1.64
C LEU A 385 3.36 3.56 -2.47
N ASN A 386 3.53 3.67 -3.79
CA ASN A 386 3.91 2.58 -4.68
C ASN A 386 5.27 1.92 -4.37
N LEU A 387 6.09 2.54 -3.53
CA LEU A 387 7.35 1.98 -3.01
C LEU A 387 7.15 1.13 -1.75
N LEU A 388 5.98 1.19 -1.12
CA LEU A 388 5.61 0.29 -0.03
C LEU A 388 4.95 -0.96 -0.61
N ASN A 389 5.63 -2.10 -0.51
CA ASN A 389 5.08 -3.38 -0.90
C ASN A 389 4.25 -3.97 0.24
N VAL A 390 2.94 -4.13 0.02
CA VAL A 390 2.00 -4.70 1.00
C VAL A 390 1.53 -6.12 0.66
N SER A 391 2.12 -6.77 -0.35
CA SER A 391 1.73 -8.11 -0.80
C SER A 391 1.86 -9.20 0.27
N SER A 392 2.68 -8.98 1.29
CA SER A 392 2.86 -9.91 2.41
C SER A 392 1.98 -9.59 3.63
N VAL A 393 1.21 -8.49 3.60
CA VAL A 393 0.38 -8.05 4.72
C VAL A 393 -0.88 -8.91 4.82
N THR A 394 -1.20 -9.35 6.02
CA THR A 394 -2.42 -10.13 6.31
C THR A 394 -3.45 -9.34 7.12
N ASN A 395 -3.03 -8.33 7.87
CA ASN A 395 -3.93 -7.47 8.66
C ASN A 395 -3.71 -5.99 8.34
N MET A 396 -4.77 -5.29 7.94
CA MET A 396 -4.78 -3.85 7.64
C MET A 396 -5.76 -3.06 8.51
N GLN A 397 -6.06 -3.57 9.71
CA GLN A 397 -6.94 -2.89 10.66
C GLN A 397 -6.50 -1.44 10.87
N ALA A 398 -7.43 -0.51 10.64
CA ALA A 398 -7.25 0.93 10.82
C ALA A 398 -5.99 1.53 10.15
N MET A 399 -5.45 0.89 9.10
CA MET A 399 -4.18 1.26 8.48
C MET A 399 -4.13 2.75 8.08
N PHE A 400 -5.24 3.31 7.58
CA PHE A 400 -5.38 4.72 7.20
C PHE A 400 -6.41 5.48 8.05
N ARG A 401 -6.84 4.93 9.19
CA ARG A 401 -7.91 5.54 9.98
C ARG A 401 -7.48 6.94 10.46
N HIS A 402 -8.31 7.95 10.27
CA HIS A 402 -8.00 9.39 10.50
C HIS A 402 -6.82 9.97 9.68
N THR A 403 -6.21 9.24 8.75
CA THR A 403 -5.11 9.79 7.94
C THR A 403 -5.59 11.01 7.16
N GLY A 404 -4.85 12.12 7.26
CA GLY A 404 -5.11 13.34 6.52
C GLY A 404 -6.43 14.03 6.89
N TYR A 405 -6.93 13.81 8.12
CA TYR A 405 -8.26 14.21 8.59
C TYR A 405 -8.71 15.61 8.15
N ASN A 406 -7.82 16.61 8.22
CA ASN A 406 -8.15 18.00 7.90
C ASN A 406 -7.89 18.42 6.44
N ALA A 407 -6.70 18.11 5.92
CA ALA A 407 -6.17 18.79 4.73
C ALA A 407 -6.03 17.89 3.49
N MET A 408 -6.01 16.57 3.65
CA MET A 408 -5.77 15.65 2.54
C MET A 408 -6.91 15.73 1.53
N THR A 409 -6.60 16.04 0.27
CA THR A 409 -7.58 16.17 -0.80
C THR A 409 -7.72 14.90 -1.64
N GLU A 410 -6.70 14.05 -1.63
CA GLU A 410 -6.66 12.79 -2.37
C GLU A 410 -5.81 11.74 -1.65
N LEU A 411 -6.20 10.48 -1.79
CA LEU A 411 -5.36 9.32 -1.46
C LEU A 411 -5.33 8.39 -2.67
N ASP A 412 -4.14 8.13 -3.20
CA ASP A 412 -3.91 7.18 -4.29
C ASP A 412 -2.96 6.08 -3.81
N LEU A 413 -3.46 4.84 -3.80
CA LEU A 413 -2.67 3.67 -3.39
C LEU A 413 -1.69 3.22 -4.49
N GLY A 414 -1.90 3.62 -5.74
CA GLY A 414 -1.07 3.26 -6.88
C GLY A 414 -1.28 1.82 -7.38
N SER A 415 -0.52 1.42 -8.39
CA SER A 415 -0.67 0.12 -9.07
C SER A 415 0.00 -1.06 -8.37
N ASN A 416 0.76 -0.83 -7.31
CA ASN A 416 1.55 -1.84 -6.60
C ASN A 416 0.97 -2.24 -5.23
N PHE A 417 -0.14 -1.64 -4.80
CA PHE A 417 -0.77 -1.90 -3.51
C PHE A 417 -1.57 -3.20 -3.51
N ASP A 418 -0.86 -4.33 -3.47
CA ASP A 418 -1.43 -5.68 -3.55
C ASP A 418 -1.96 -6.15 -2.19
N THR A 419 -3.29 -6.21 -2.06
CA THR A 419 -3.96 -6.64 -0.82
C THR A 419 -4.44 -8.10 -0.85
N SER A 420 -4.01 -8.89 -1.84
CA SER A 420 -4.52 -10.26 -2.08
C SER A 420 -4.29 -11.27 -0.94
N ASN A 421 -3.49 -10.91 0.06
CA ASN A 421 -3.23 -11.72 1.26
C ASN A 421 -3.92 -11.21 2.53
N VAL A 422 -4.65 -10.09 2.46
CA VAL A 422 -5.29 -9.45 3.61
C VAL A 422 -6.57 -10.19 4.00
N SER A 423 -6.73 -10.51 5.28
CA SER A 423 -7.94 -11.13 5.85
C SER A 423 -8.82 -10.15 6.64
N SER A 424 -8.25 -9.07 7.17
CA SER A 424 -9.00 -8.04 7.92
C SER A 424 -8.72 -6.63 7.38
N MET A 425 -9.80 -5.89 7.12
CA MET A 425 -9.78 -4.47 6.75
C MET A 425 -10.66 -3.64 7.70
N TYR A 426 -10.81 -4.08 8.96
CA TYR A 426 -11.57 -3.37 9.99
C TYR A 426 -11.15 -1.89 10.03
N ALA A 427 -12.10 -0.98 9.81
CA ALA A 427 -11.90 0.47 9.81
C ALA A 427 -10.71 0.98 8.96
N MET A 428 -10.27 0.25 7.92
CA MET A 428 -9.05 0.55 7.16
C MET A 428 -8.99 2.01 6.67
N PHE A 429 -10.11 2.57 6.20
CA PHE A 429 -10.25 3.96 5.75
C PHE A 429 -11.20 4.80 6.63
N GLY A 430 -11.47 4.36 7.87
CA GLY A 430 -12.38 5.06 8.76
C GLY A 430 -11.90 6.49 9.03
N GLU A 431 -12.76 7.48 8.78
CA GLU A 431 -12.46 8.92 8.98
C GLU A 431 -11.24 9.42 8.17
N THR A 432 -10.77 8.67 7.16
CA THR A 432 -9.69 9.08 6.28
C THR A 432 -10.10 10.30 5.46
N GLY A 433 -9.28 11.35 5.50
CA GLY A 433 -9.51 12.56 4.72
C GLY A 433 -10.83 13.28 5.04
N TYR A 434 -11.34 13.11 6.27
CA TYR A 434 -12.68 13.51 6.72
C TYR A 434 -13.18 14.87 6.19
N LYS A 435 -12.35 15.92 6.26
CA LYS A 435 -12.77 17.29 5.88
C LYS A 435 -12.56 17.64 4.40
N ALA A 436 -11.53 17.12 3.74
CA ALA A 436 -11.06 17.68 2.47
C ALA A 436 -10.92 16.67 1.32
N MET A 437 -10.97 15.36 1.60
CA MET A 437 -10.68 14.35 0.57
C MET A 437 -11.81 14.25 -0.44
N LYS A 438 -11.49 14.50 -1.71
CA LYS A 438 -12.42 14.46 -2.84
C LYS A 438 -12.41 13.10 -3.53
N THR A 439 -11.26 12.45 -3.56
CA THR A 439 -11.04 11.19 -4.31
C THR A 439 -10.18 10.21 -3.52
N LEU A 440 -10.58 8.94 -3.57
CA LEU A 440 -9.80 7.79 -3.13
C LEU A 440 -9.61 6.87 -4.33
N ASN A 441 -8.36 6.58 -4.70
CA ASN A 441 -8.01 5.63 -5.74
C ASN A 441 -7.38 4.38 -5.10
N LEU A 442 -8.09 3.25 -5.19
CA LEU A 442 -7.63 1.98 -4.62
C LEU A 442 -6.55 1.30 -5.48
N GLY A 443 -6.45 1.64 -6.77
CA GLY A 443 -5.49 1.02 -7.68
C GLY A 443 -5.91 -0.37 -8.19
N SER A 444 -5.16 -0.91 -9.16
CA SER A 444 -5.53 -2.14 -9.87
C SER A 444 -5.24 -3.43 -9.12
N LYS A 445 -4.40 -3.40 -8.07
CA LYS A 445 -4.04 -4.58 -7.26
C LYS A 445 -4.76 -4.66 -5.91
N PHE A 446 -5.71 -3.76 -5.65
CA PHE A 446 -6.55 -3.82 -4.46
C PHE A 446 -7.53 -4.99 -4.57
N ASN A 447 -7.13 -6.15 -4.03
CA ASN A 447 -7.84 -7.41 -4.11
C ASN A 447 -8.33 -7.83 -2.72
N THR A 448 -9.64 -7.76 -2.50
CA THR A 448 -10.24 -8.09 -1.19
C THR A 448 -10.74 -9.52 -1.08
N SER A 449 -10.42 -10.40 -2.04
CA SER A 449 -11.00 -11.76 -2.12
C SER A 449 -10.74 -12.65 -0.90
N LYS A 450 -9.74 -12.34 -0.06
CA LYS A 450 -9.48 -13.07 1.21
C LYS A 450 -10.03 -12.38 2.46
N VAL A 451 -10.60 -11.18 2.34
CA VAL A 451 -11.08 -10.39 3.47
C VAL A 451 -12.36 -11.00 4.04
N THR A 452 -12.39 -11.19 5.36
CA THR A 452 -13.55 -11.74 6.09
C THR A 452 -14.28 -10.71 6.94
N ASP A 453 -13.62 -9.60 7.27
CA ASP A 453 -14.15 -8.49 8.07
C ASP A 453 -13.89 -7.13 7.40
N MET A 454 -14.99 -6.43 7.07
CA MET A 454 -15.01 -5.07 6.52
C MET A 454 -15.77 -4.08 7.42
N THR A 455 -15.92 -4.42 8.70
CA THR A 455 -16.60 -3.58 9.69
C THR A 455 -15.97 -2.19 9.69
N TRP A 456 -16.80 -1.16 9.55
CA TRP A 456 -16.41 0.26 9.48
C TRP A 456 -15.39 0.65 8.40
N MET A 457 -15.13 -0.19 7.39
CA MET A 457 -14.01 -0.01 6.44
C MET A 457 -13.94 1.40 5.82
N PHE A 458 -15.08 1.99 5.44
CA PHE A 458 -15.19 3.34 4.87
C PHE A 458 -16.02 4.30 5.73
N ALA A 459 -16.16 4.02 7.02
CA ALA A 459 -16.94 4.83 7.94
C ALA A 459 -16.44 6.28 7.95
N ASN A 460 -17.28 7.25 7.65
CA ASN A 460 -16.94 8.68 7.60
C ASN A 460 -15.78 9.04 6.66
N THR A 461 -15.41 8.17 5.71
CA THR A 461 -14.36 8.46 4.74
C THR A 461 -14.77 9.64 3.86
N GLY A 462 -13.89 10.66 3.78
CA GLY A 462 -14.14 11.87 2.99
C GLY A 462 -15.45 12.59 3.32
N TYR A 463 -15.91 12.48 4.58
CA TYR A 463 -17.22 12.92 5.08
C TYR A 463 -17.73 14.26 4.51
N LYS A 464 -16.87 15.29 4.41
CA LYS A 464 -17.27 16.62 3.93
C LYS A 464 -17.12 16.84 2.43
N ALA A 465 -16.16 16.20 1.76
CA ALA A 465 -15.69 16.63 0.45
C ALA A 465 -15.68 15.55 -0.63
N MET A 466 -15.83 14.27 -0.28
CA MET A 466 -15.81 13.19 -1.26
C MET A 466 -17.03 13.28 -2.16
N THR A 467 -16.80 13.39 -3.47
CA THR A 467 -17.88 13.50 -4.46
C THR A 467 -18.29 12.16 -5.04
N LYS A 468 -17.37 11.20 -5.07
CA LYS A 468 -17.60 9.84 -5.57
C LYS A 468 -16.69 8.83 -4.89
N LEU A 469 -17.17 7.60 -4.77
CA LEU A 469 -16.37 6.43 -4.41
C LEU A 469 -16.62 5.31 -5.42
N ASP A 470 -15.55 4.80 -6.03
CA ASP A 470 -15.59 3.63 -6.92
C ASP A 470 -14.67 2.55 -6.36
N LEU A 471 -15.23 1.37 -6.08
CA LEU A 471 -14.49 0.25 -5.51
C LEU A 471 -13.68 -0.53 -6.57
N GLY A 472 -13.97 -0.35 -7.86
CA GLY A 472 -13.28 -1.03 -8.95
C GLY A 472 -13.66 -2.51 -9.13
N SER A 473 -12.94 -3.21 -10.01
CA SER A 473 -13.27 -4.58 -10.46
C SER A 473 -12.63 -5.71 -9.62
N ASN A 474 -11.75 -5.36 -8.68
CA ASN A 474 -11.03 -6.31 -7.81
C ASN A 474 -11.52 -6.28 -6.35
N PHE A 475 -12.53 -5.48 -6.05
CA PHE A 475 -13.21 -5.44 -4.76
C PHE A 475 -14.20 -6.61 -4.65
N ASP A 476 -13.69 -7.77 -4.27
CA ASP A 476 -14.43 -9.01 -4.05
C ASP A 476 -14.80 -9.17 -2.57
N THR A 477 -16.10 -9.19 -2.27
CA THR A 477 -16.62 -9.34 -0.90
C THR A 477 -17.17 -10.73 -0.60
N SER A 478 -16.95 -11.72 -1.49
CA SER A 478 -17.56 -13.06 -1.42
C SER A 478 -17.19 -13.89 -0.19
N ASN A 479 -16.17 -13.47 0.58
CA ASN A 479 -15.74 -14.10 1.83
C ASN A 479 -16.07 -13.28 3.10
N VAL A 480 -16.69 -12.11 2.96
CA VAL A 480 -17.01 -11.23 4.08
C VAL A 480 -18.20 -11.76 4.87
N SER A 481 -18.10 -11.73 6.20
CA SER A 481 -19.14 -12.17 7.15
C SER A 481 -19.89 -11.00 7.81
N SER A 482 -19.21 -9.88 8.05
CA SER A 482 -19.77 -8.67 8.65
C SER A 482 -19.47 -7.44 7.78
N MET A 483 -20.50 -6.64 7.52
CA MET A 483 -20.42 -5.33 6.88
C MET A 483 -20.98 -4.22 7.79
N TYR A 484 -20.95 -4.44 9.10
CA TYR A 484 -21.42 -3.47 10.09
C TYR A 484 -20.81 -2.09 9.85
N GLY A 485 -21.65 -1.09 9.59
CA GLY A 485 -21.24 0.30 9.39
C GLY A 485 -20.27 0.55 8.23
N MET A 486 -20.14 -0.36 7.25
CA MET A 486 -19.10 -0.30 6.22
C MET A 486 -19.01 1.06 5.50
N PHE A 487 -20.15 1.67 5.17
CA PHE A 487 -20.26 2.98 4.51
C PHE A 487 -20.99 4.04 5.36
N SER A 488 -21.03 3.86 6.68
CA SER A 488 -21.70 4.81 7.58
C SER A 488 -21.06 6.18 7.47
N GLY A 489 -21.81 7.22 7.10
CA GLY A 489 -21.34 8.60 6.95
C GLY A 489 -20.36 8.83 5.79
N THR A 490 -20.10 7.84 4.94
CA THR A 490 -19.19 8.01 3.79
C THR A 490 -19.68 9.14 2.90
N GLY A 491 -18.82 10.12 2.64
CA GLY A 491 -19.13 11.25 1.76
C GLY A 491 -20.39 12.04 2.13
N TYR A 492 -20.76 12.06 3.41
CA TYR A 492 -21.97 12.67 3.98
C TYR A 492 -22.45 13.94 3.26
N THR A 493 -21.56 14.91 3.03
CA THR A 493 -21.95 16.21 2.49
C THR A 493 -21.96 16.29 0.95
N ALA A 494 -21.02 15.64 0.27
CA ALA A 494 -20.74 15.94 -1.14
C ALA A 494 -20.90 14.75 -2.10
N MET A 495 -21.10 13.52 -1.59
CA MET A 495 -21.07 12.34 -2.44
C MET A 495 -22.34 12.18 -3.25
N THR A 496 -22.18 12.16 -4.57
CA THR A 496 -23.28 11.99 -5.53
C THR A 496 -23.34 10.57 -6.10
N SER A 497 -22.26 9.79 -5.97
CA SER A 497 -22.17 8.44 -6.53
C SER A 497 -21.32 7.49 -5.68
N LEU A 498 -21.85 6.30 -5.44
CA LEU A 498 -21.14 5.15 -4.88
C LEU A 498 -21.26 3.98 -5.87
N ASN A 499 -20.14 3.55 -6.45
CA ASN A 499 -20.07 2.40 -7.33
C ASN A 499 -19.47 1.20 -6.58
N LEU A 500 -20.29 0.19 -6.31
CA LEU A 500 -19.88 -1.02 -5.59
C LEU A 500 -19.04 -1.99 -6.45
N GLY A 501 -19.07 -1.85 -7.77
CA GLY A 501 -18.40 -2.77 -8.69
C GLY A 501 -19.15 -4.09 -8.90
N ASN A 502 -18.62 -4.95 -9.77
CA ASN A 502 -19.27 -6.20 -10.18
C ASN A 502 -18.94 -7.41 -9.29
N LYS A 503 -17.99 -7.30 -8.36
CA LYS A 503 -17.62 -8.38 -7.42
C LYS A 503 -18.10 -8.13 -5.98
N PHE A 504 -18.97 -7.15 -5.78
CA PHE A 504 -19.61 -6.90 -4.49
C PHE A 504 -20.68 -7.96 -4.22
N ASN A 505 -20.26 -9.10 -3.67
CA ASN A 505 -21.08 -10.27 -3.38
C ASN A 505 -21.30 -10.41 -1.86
N THR A 506 -22.54 -10.22 -1.42
CA THR A 506 -22.91 -10.26 0.01
C THR A 506 -23.48 -11.60 0.48
N ALA A 507 -23.47 -12.66 -0.34
CA ALA A 507 -24.14 -13.94 -0.05
C ALA A 507 -23.60 -14.72 1.17
N LYS A 508 -22.53 -14.25 1.83
CA LYS A 508 -22.01 -14.79 3.10
C LYS A 508 -22.20 -13.87 4.30
N VAL A 509 -22.66 -12.63 4.09
CA VAL A 509 -22.80 -11.63 5.14
C VAL A 509 -23.99 -11.96 6.04
N THR A 510 -23.80 -11.87 7.35
CA THR A 510 -24.86 -12.10 8.36
C THR A 510 -25.25 -10.82 9.11
N ASN A 511 -24.36 -9.82 9.15
CA ASN A 511 -24.59 -8.53 9.81
C ASN A 511 -24.38 -7.36 8.82
N MET A 512 -25.44 -6.57 8.62
CA MET A 512 -25.45 -5.33 7.80
C MET A 512 -26.04 -4.14 8.58
N GLU A 513 -26.02 -4.17 9.92
CA GLU A 513 -26.52 -3.04 10.69
C GLU A 513 -25.75 -1.77 10.31
N ILE A 514 -26.50 -0.66 10.19
CA ILE A 514 -26.01 0.68 9.87
C ILE A 514 -25.06 0.79 8.65
N MET A 515 -25.10 -0.19 7.73
CA MET A 515 -24.15 -0.29 6.62
C MET A 515 -24.07 0.99 5.77
N PHE A 516 -25.19 1.66 5.53
CA PHE A 516 -25.29 2.92 4.77
C PHE A 516 -25.86 4.08 5.59
N LEU A 517 -25.83 4.00 6.93
CA LEU A 517 -26.28 5.08 7.83
C LEU A 517 -25.67 6.41 7.40
N GLU A 518 -26.49 7.43 7.11
CA GLU A 518 -26.05 8.77 6.70
C GLU A 518 -25.12 8.83 5.46
N CYS A 519 -25.03 7.75 4.68
CA CYS A 519 -24.20 7.69 3.48
C CYS A 519 -24.73 8.67 2.42
N GLY A 520 -23.84 9.57 1.96
CA GLY A 520 -24.18 10.63 1.02
C GLY A 520 -25.36 11.53 1.44
N TYR A 521 -25.58 11.70 2.75
CA TYR A 521 -26.70 12.41 3.39
C TYR A 521 -27.24 13.62 2.60
N THR A 522 -26.36 14.52 2.16
CA THR A 522 -26.78 15.77 1.51
C THR A 522 -26.95 15.64 -0.01
N ALA A 523 -26.08 14.91 -0.70
CA ALA A 523 -25.90 15.04 -2.15
C ALA A 523 -26.27 13.78 -2.96
N MET A 524 -26.45 12.61 -2.33
CA MET A 524 -26.73 11.37 -3.03
C MET A 524 -28.15 11.36 -3.57
N ALA A 525 -28.29 11.48 -4.91
CA ALA A 525 -29.57 11.46 -5.59
C ALA A 525 -30.11 10.03 -5.83
N SER A 526 -29.21 9.05 -5.97
CA SER A 526 -29.60 7.66 -6.18
C SER A 526 -28.56 6.68 -5.65
N LEU A 527 -29.01 5.52 -5.18
CA LEU A 527 -28.15 4.39 -4.82
C LEU A 527 -28.69 3.10 -5.48
N ASN A 528 -27.82 2.36 -6.16
CA ASN A 528 -28.12 1.07 -6.76
C ASN A 528 -27.18 0.01 -6.21
N LEU A 529 -27.74 -1.02 -5.56
CA LEU A 529 -26.96 -2.09 -4.94
C LEU A 529 -26.47 -3.15 -5.94
N GLY A 530 -27.06 -3.21 -7.14
CA GLY A 530 -26.68 -4.17 -8.19
C GLY A 530 -27.24 -5.58 -7.99
N SER A 531 -26.87 -6.51 -8.88
CA SER A 531 -27.41 -7.88 -8.91
C SER A 531 -26.76 -8.84 -7.90
N ASN A 532 -25.55 -8.53 -7.43
CA ASN A 532 -24.76 -9.39 -6.55
C ASN A 532 -24.97 -9.09 -5.07
N PHE A 533 -25.84 -8.13 -4.75
CA PHE A 533 -26.28 -7.79 -3.41
C PHE A 533 -27.34 -8.80 -2.94
N ASP A 534 -26.87 -9.95 -2.44
CA ASP A 534 -27.67 -11.03 -1.87
C ASP A 534 -27.71 -10.93 -0.33
N THR A 535 -28.88 -10.70 0.24
CA THR A 535 -29.08 -10.58 1.70
C THR A 535 -29.68 -11.84 2.33
N SER A 536 -29.81 -12.95 1.61
CA SER A 536 -30.50 -14.19 2.04
C SER A 536 -29.90 -14.88 3.27
N LYS A 537 -28.73 -14.44 3.76
CA LYS A 537 -28.10 -14.89 5.02
C LYS A 537 -28.07 -13.83 6.13
N VAL A 538 -28.49 -12.60 5.86
CA VAL A 538 -28.46 -11.51 6.83
C VAL A 538 -29.52 -11.76 7.91
N THR A 539 -29.12 -11.62 9.17
CA THR A 539 -30.02 -11.73 10.34
C THR A 539 -30.18 -10.39 11.06
N HIS A 540 -29.22 -9.47 10.94
CA HIS A 540 -29.23 -8.14 11.57
C HIS A 540 -29.13 -7.04 10.52
N MET A 541 -30.13 -6.13 10.47
CA MET A 541 -30.27 -5.10 9.43
C MET A 541 -30.81 -3.76 9.99
N SER A 542 -30.70 -3.55 11.31
CA SER A 542 -31.16 -2.31 11.95
C SER A 542 -30.38 -1.11 11.40
N GLY A 543 -31.11 -0.02 11.11
CA GLY A 543 -30.54 1.23 10.63
C GLY A 543 -29.81 1.17 9.28
N MET A 544 -29.99 0.10 8.49
CA MET A 544 -29.16 -0.14 7.29
C MET A 544 -29.11 1.06 6.32
N PHE A 545 -30.24 1.74 6.11
CA PHE A 545 -30.37 2.93 5.25
C PHE A 545 -30.83 4.18 6.01
N GLU A 546 -30.66 4.20 7.33
CA GLU A 546 -31.08 5.35 8.14
C GLU A 546 -30.40 6.63 7.62
N ARG A 547 -31.20 7.64 7.29
CA ARG A 547 -30.76 8.95 6.77
C ARG A 547 -29.89 8.89 5.50
N THR A 548 -29.87 7.77 4.78
CA THR A 548 -29.14 7.68 3.50
C THR A 548 -29.75 8.64 2.48
N GLY A 549 -28.89 9.48 1.88
CA GLY A 549 -29.30 10.51 0.91
C GLY A 549 -30.46 11.41 1.37
N TYR A 550 -30.55 11.67 2.68
CA TYR A 550 -31.59 12.47 3.35
C TYR A 550 -32.13 13.66 2.52
N THR A 551 -31.24 14.49 1.96
CA THR A 551 -31.62 15.74 1.29
C THR A 551 -31.93 15.56 -0.21
N ALA A 552 -31.34 14.58 -0.89
CA ALA A 552 -31.30 14.53 -2.36
C ALA A 552 -31.87 13.25 -2.98
N MET A 553 -32.00 12.16 -2.21
CA MET A 553 -32.29 10.84 -2.78
C MET A 553 -33.70 10.78 -3.35
N THR A 554 -33.79 10.51 -4.65
CA THR A 554 -35.03 10.26 -5.39
C THR A 554 -35.25 8.78 -5.65
N SER A 555 -34.20 7.95 -5.61
CA SER A 555 -34.27 6.53 -5.92
C SER A 555 -33.30 5.68 -5.11
N LEU A 556 -33.81 4.62 -4.48
CA LEU A 556 -33.04 3.54 -3.88
C LEU A 556 -33.42 2.23 -4.58
N ASN A 557 -32.46 1.60 -5.26
CA ASN A 557 -32.67 0.30 -5.91
C ASN A 557 -31.97 -0.80 -5.11
N LEU A 558 -32.79 -1.63 -4.43
CA LEU A 558 -32.33 -2.73 -3.59
C LEU A 558 -31.78 -3.94 -4.40
N GLY A 559 -32.09 -4.05 -5.70
CA GLY A 559 -31.72 -5.20 -6.53
C GLY A 559 -32.67 -6.40 -6.37
N ALA A 560 -32.51 -7.42 -7.22
CA ALA A 560 -33.41 -8.57 -7.28
C ALA A 560 -33.15 -9.66 -6.20
N ASN A 561 -32.01 -9.58 -5.51
CA ASN A 561 -31.56 -10.55 -4.52
C ASN A 561 -31.62 -10.02 -3.07
N PHE A 562 -32.34 -8.92 -2.86
CA PHE A 562 -32.62 -8.37 -1.54
C PHE A 562 -33.68 -9.21 -0.81
N ASP A 563 -33.24 -10.33 -0.24
CA ASP A 563 -34.03 -11.28 0.54
C ASP A 563 -33.87 -11.03 2.03
N THR A 564 -34.96 -10.69 2.72
CA THR A 564 -34.96 -10.38 4.15
C THR A 564 -35.56 -11.51 5.02
N SER A 565 -35.82 -12.69 4.46
CA SER A 565 -36.53 -13.82 5.11
C SER A 565 -35.86 -14.41 6.37
N LYS A 566 -34.64 -13.99 6.70
CA LYS A 566 -33.91 -14.38 7.92
C LYS A 566 -33.67 -13.24 8.91
N VAL A 567 -34.03 -12.01 8.56
CA VAL A 567 -33.83 -10.84 9.41
C VAL A 567 -34.82 -10.88 10.58
N THR A 568 -34.33 -10.64 11.79
CA THR A 568 -35.16 -10.59 13.01
C THR A 568 -35.34 -9.16 13.53
N ASN A 569 -34.40 -8.25 13.24
CA ASN A 569 -34.46 -6.85 13.65
C ASN A 569 -34.33 -5.90 12.44
N MET A 570 -35.35 -5.06 12.22
CA MET A 570 -35.42 -4.02 11.19
C MET A 570 -35.66 -2.62 11.78
N SER A 571 -35.36 -2.41 13.07
CA SER A 571 -35.52 -1.11 13.70
C SER A 571 -34.77 -0.03 12.92
N ASN A 572 -35.43 1.10 12.63
CA ASN A 572 -34.89 2.24 11.89
C ASN A 572 -34.36 1.94 10.48
N MET A 573 -34.66 0.79 9.86
CA MET A 573 -34.03 0.36 8.61
C MET A 573 -34.04 1.42 7.50
N PHE A 574 -35.15 2.15 7.33
CA PHE A 574 -35.32 3.25 6.39
C PHE A 574 -35.64 4.59 7.06
N ASN A 575 -35.32 4.74 8.36
CA ASN A 575 -35.63 5.96 9.08
C ASN A 575 -34.99 7.18 8.37
N SER A 576 -35.81 8.14 7.95
CA SER A 576 -35.41 9.36 7.26
C SER A 576 -34.65 9.13 5.94
N THR A 577 -34.77 7.94 5.32
CA THR A 577 -34.19 7.69 4.00
C THR A 577 -34.85 8.60 2.95
N GLY A 578 -34.03 9.33 2.20
CA GLY A 578 -34.50 10.29 1.18
C GLY A 578 -35.56 11.29 1.68
N TYR A 579 -35.49 11.66 2.96
CA TYR A 579 -36.42 12.55 3.67
C TYR A 579 -37.01 13.67 2.79
N ALA A 580 -36.16 14.41 2.07
CA ALA A 580 -36.58 15.59 1.33
C ALA A 580 -37.06 15.31 -0.11
N LYS A 581 -36.69 14.19 -0.73
CA LYS A 581 -36.83 13.99 -2.18
C LYS A 581 -37.39 12.64 -2.63
N MET A 582 -37.50 11.66 -1.74
CA MET A 582 -38.03 10.34 -2.09
C MET A 582 -39.55 10.41 -2.26
N ALA A 583 -40.02 10.18 -3.49
CA ALA A 583 -41.45 10.21 -3.82
C ALA A 583 -42.14 8.83 -3.69
N SER A 584 -41.36 7.76 -3.71
CA SER A 584 -41.80 6.37 -3.61
C SER A 584 -40.60 5.48 -3.25
N LEU A 585 -40.87 4.32 -2.64
CA LEU A 585 -39.88 3.28 -2.34
C LEU A 585 -40.43 1.91 -2.76
N ASP A 586 -39.68 1.16 -3.56
CA ASP A 586 -40.02 -0.20 -4.00
C ASP A 586 -39.20 -1.22 -3.20
N LEU A 587 -39.86 -1.98 -2.35
CA LEU A 587 -39.24 -2.98 -1.48
C LEU A 587 -38.81 -4.27 -2.21
N LYS A 588 -39.28 -4.50 -3.44
CA LYS A 588 -39.04 -5.72 -4.24
C LYS A 588 -39.72 -6.98 -3.71
N ALA A 589 -39.81 -7.99 -4.58
CA ALA A 589 -40.60 -9.21 -4.33
C ALA A 589 -40.05 -10.10 -3.20
N LYS A 590 -38.74 -10.06 -2.92
CA LYS A 590 -38.09 -10.90 -1.88
C LYS A 590 -38.03 -10.23 -0.49
N PHE A 591 -38.64 -9.05 -0.34
CA PHE A 591 -38.76 -8.40 0.96
C PHE A 591 -39.77 -9.14 1.83
N ASN A 592 -39.27 -10.04 2.69
CA ASN A 592 -40.06 -10.93 3.53
C ASN A 592 -39.77 -10.65 5.00
N THR A 593 -40.79 -10.20 5.72
CA THR A 593 -40.68 -9.79 7.12
C THR A 593 -41.20 -10.81 8.13
N SER A 594 -41.58 -12.02 7.71
CA SER A 594 -42.26 -13.04 8.55
C SER A 594 -41.51 -13.46 9.83
N LYS A 595 -40.19 -13.21 9.91
CA LYS A 595 -39.36 -13.50 11.09
C LYS A 595 -38.97 -12.26 11.90
N VAL A 596 -39.35 -11.07 11.46
CA VAL A 596 -39.00 -9.83 12.12
C VAL A 596 -39.80 -9.70 13.40
N THR A 597 -39.14 -9.42 14.51
CA THR A 597 -39.76 -9.19 15.83
C THR A 597 -39.76 -7.71 16.22
N ASN A 598 -38.81 -6.92 15.68
CA ASN A 598 -38.71 -5.48 15.95
C ASN A 598 -38.71 -4.66 14.64
N MET A 599 -39.71 -3.78 14.50
CA MET A 599 -39.88 -2.81 13.40
C MET A 599 -39.94 -1.36 13.90
N SER A 600 -39.45 -1.08 15.11
CA SER A 600 -39.52 0.26 15.69
C SER A 600 -38.84 1.29 14.78
N GLY A 601 -39.57 2.33 14.38
CA GLY A 601 -39.05 3.40 13.52
C GLY A 601 -38.69 2.97 12.09
N MET A 602 -39.09 1.78 11.62
CA MET A 602 -38.62 1.21 10.35
C MET A 602 -38.73 2.17 9.16
N PHE A 603 -39.83 2.91 9.04
CA PHE A 603 -40.08 3.89 7.99
C PHE A 603 -40.23 5.32 8.51
N ALA A 604 -39.88 5.59 9.78
CA ALA A 604 -40.06 6.90 10.38
C ALA A 604 -39.45 8.01 9.50
N SER A 605 -40.22 9.03 9.14
CA SER A 605 -39.81 10.18 8.33
C SER A 605 -39.28 9.82 6.92
N THR A 606 -39.54 8.61 6.41
CA THR A 606 -39.16 8.21 5.04
C THR A 606 -39.91 9.08 4.02
N GLY A 607 -39.16 9.69 3.10
CA GLY A 607 -39.72 10.59 2.08
C GLY A 607 -40.66 11.67 2.62
N HIS A 608 -40.43 12.14 3.85
CA HIS A 608 -41.21 13.14 4.58
C HIS A 608 -41.84 14.25 3.70
N GLU A 609 -41.06 14.81 2.79
CA GLU A 609 -41.47 15.95 1.97
C GLU A 609 -42.25 15.59 0.71
N LEU A 610 -41.96 14.44 0.07
CA LEU A 610 -42.43 14.13 -1.29
C LEU A 610 -43.11 12.77 -1.47
N MET A 611 -43.01 11.85 -0.52
CA MET A 611 -43.59 10.52 -0.66
C MET A 611 -45.10 10.60 -0.79
N THR A 612 -45.63 10.10 -1.90
CA THR A 612 -47.07 10.12 -2.21
C THR A 612 -47.77 8.83 -1.81
N THR A 613 -47.03 7.72 -1.80
CA THR A 613 -47.47 6.40 -1.37
C THR A 613 -46.27 5.54 -0.99
N LEU A 614 -46.51 4.53 -0.17
CA LEU A 614 -45.55 3.49 0.20
C LEU A 614 -46.22 2.14 -0.06
N ASP A 615 -45.68 1.35 -0.99
CA ASP A 615 -46.14 -0.02 -1.22
C ASP A 615 -45.28 -1.01 -0.44
N LEU A 616 -45.90 -1.70 0.51
CA LEU A 616 -45.22 -2.69 1.36
C LEU A 616 -44.95 -4.02 0.61
N GLY A 617 -45.64 -4.28 -0.50
CA GLY A 617 -45.53 -5.53 -1.25
C GLY A 617 -46.24 -6.73 -0.60
N ALA A 618 -46.30 -7.87 -1.31
CA ALA A 618 -47.10 -9.04 -0.94
C ALA A 618 -46.48 -9.94 0.15
N ASN A 619 -45.20 -9.74 0.47
CA ASN A 619 -44.44 -10.56 1.44
C ASN A 619 -44.17 -9.82 2.76
N PHE A 620 -44.80 -8.66 2.96
CA PHE A 620 -44.76 -7.89 4.19
C PHE A 620 -45.67 -8.52 5.25
N ASP A 621 -45.15 -9.55 5.92
CA ASP A 621 -45.81 -10.30 7.00
C ASP A 621 -45.32 -9.81 8.35
N THR A 622 -46.22 -9.29 9.18
CA THR A 622 -45.90 -8.76 10.51
C THR A 622 -46.33 -9.66 11.66
N SER A 623 -46.78 -10.90 11.39
CA SER A 623 -47.33 -11.84 12.39
C SER A 623 -46.36 -12.29 13.51
N SER A 624 -45.07 -11.97 13.40
CA SER A 624 -44.05 -12.22 14.41
C SER A 624 -43.59 -10.96 15.17
N VAL A 625 -44.06 -9.78 14.77
CA VAL A 625 -43.59 -8.50 15.31
C VAL A 625 -44.19 -8.26 16.70
N THR A 626 -43.35 -7.81 17.63
CA THR A 626 -43.74 -7.42 19.00
C THR A 626 -43.61 -5.91 19.23
N ASP A 627 -42.73 -5.22 18.50
CA ASP A 627 -42.53 -3.76 18.61
C ASP A 627 -42.69 -3.07 17.24
N MET A 628 -43.66 -2.17 17.15
CA MET A 628 -43.95 -1.29 16.00
C MET A 628 -43.95 0.20 16.39
N SER A 629 -43.30 0.55 17.50
CA SER A 629 -43.23 1.93 17.95
C SER A 629 -42.63 2.84 16.88
N SER A 630 -43.27 3.97 16.61
CA SER A 630 -42.87 4.93 15.57
C SER A 630 -42.71 4.35 14.16
N MET A 631 -43.23 3.16 13.85
CA MET A 631 -42.94 2.46 12.58
C MET A 631 -43.14 3.32 11.33
N PHE A 632 -44.22 4.11 11.28
CA PHE A 632 -44.54 5.03 10.19
C PHE A 632 -44.54 6.50 10.64
N GLU A 633 -43.93 6.84 11.77
CA GLU A 633 -43.96 8.20 12.31
C GLU A 633 -43.47 9.21 11.27
N ALA A 634 -44.30 10.20 10.89
CA ALA A 634 -44.01 11.22 9.89
C ALA A 634 -43.65 10.70 8.48
N THR A 635 -44.00 9.45 8.14
CA THR A 635 -43.83 8.90 6.78
C THR A 635 -44.65 9.70 5.79
N GLY A 636 -44.01 10.19 4.72
CA GLY A 636 -44.64 11.01 3.70
C GLY A 636 -45.47 12.17 4.22
N TYR A 637 -45.04 12.76 5.36
CA TYR A 637 -45.73 13.81 6.12
C TYR A 637 -46.49 14.82 5.25
N LYS A 638 -45.88 15.36 4.19
CA LYS A 638 -46.47 16.43 3.38
C LYS A 638 -47.33 15.96 2.19
N LYS A 639 -47.10 14.75 1.66
CA LYS A 639 -47.62 14.36 0.33
C LYS A 639 -48.30 13.00 0.26
N MET A 640 -48.19 12.18 1.30
CA MET A 640 -48.78 10.84 1.29
C MET A 640 -50.30 10.94 1.41
N THR A 641 -51.01 10.47 0.38
CA THR A 641 -52.49 10.56 0.33
C THR A 641 -53.18 9.36 0.95
N THR A 642 -52.50 8.21 0.97
CA THR A 642 -52.99 6.96 1.56
C THR A 642 -51.80 6.04 1.90
N LEU A 643 -52.02 5.08 2.78
CA LEU A 643 -51.09 4.01 3.11
C LEU A 643 -51.86 2.67 3.08
N ASN A 644 -51.40 1.74 2.26
CA ASN A 644 -52.01 0.41 2.15
C ASN A 644 -51.19 -0.61 2.94
N LEU A 645 -51.76 -1.15 4.01
CA LEU A 645 -51.08 -2.10 4.90
C LEU A 645 -51.01 -3.53 4.32
N ARG A 646 -51.86 -3.89 3.34
CA ARG A 646 -51.99 -5.24 2.74
C ARG A 646 -52.49 -6.32 3.71
N GLU A 647 -52.86 -7.48 3.16
CA GLU A 647 -53.55 -8.57 3.88
C GLU A 647 -52.70 -9.27 4.96
N LYS A 648 -51.35 -9.22 4.87
CA LYS A 648 -50.44 -9.88 5.82
C LYS A 648 -49.96 -8.96 6.96
N PHE A 649 -50.53 -7.77 7.06
CA PHE A 649 -50.27 -6.86 8.17
C PHE A 649 -51.03 -7.33 9.42
N ASN A 650 -50.43 -8.25 10.16
CA ASN A 650 -51.00 -8.90 11.33
C ASN A 650 -50.32 -8.40 12.61
N THR A 651 -51.06 -7.68 13.45
CA THR A 651 -50.54 -7.09 14.70
C THR A 651 -50.87 -7.89 15.96
N SER A 652 -51.31 -9.15 15.84
CA SER A 652 -51.78 -9.98 16.97
C SER A 652 -50.77 -10.20 18.10
N LYS A 653 -49.47 -10.02 17.83
CA LYS A 653 -48.39 -10.15 18.83
C LYS A 653 -47.75 -8.83 19.24
N VAL A 654 -48.19 -7.71 18.65
CA VAL A 654 -47.55 -6.41 18.87
C VAL A 654 -47.97 -5.87 20.23
N THR A 655 -46.99 -5.70 21.12
CA THR A 655 -47.20 -5.15 22.47
C THR A 655 -46.95 -3.64 22.51
N ASN A 656 -46.06 -3.12 21.66
CA ASN A 656 -45.73 -1.70 21.60
C ASN A 656 -46.11 -1.10 20.24
N MET A 657 -47.09 -0.20 20.22
CA MET A 657 -47.59 0.55 19.06
C MET A 657 -47.48 2.07 19.26
N ALA A 658 -46.71 2.52 20.26
CA ALA A 658 -46.58 3.93 20.56
C ALA A 658 -46.12 4.70 19.33
N LYS A 659 -46.81 5.80 18.98
CA LYS A 659 -46.49 6.68 17.83
C LYS A 659 -46.49 6.00 16.46
N MET A 660 -47.04 4.79 16.32
CA MET A 660 -46.93 3.99 15.09
C MET A 660 -47.25 4.75 13.80
N PHE A 661 -48.31 5.56 13.79
CA PHE A 661 -48.72 6.42 12.67
C PHE A 661 -48.60 7.91 12.98
N LYS A 662 -47.94 8.30 14.08
CA LYS A 662 -47.86 9.69 14.50
C LYS A 662 -47.36 10.57 13.36
N ASN A 663 -48.08 11.64 13.03
CA ASN A 663 -47.79 12.54 11.90
C ASN A 663 -47.73 11.89 10.50
N ALA A 664 -48.12 10.62 10.32
CA ALA A 664 -48.10 9.98 9.00
C ALA A 664 -49.06 10.69 8.05
N GLY A 665 -48.55 11.06 6.87
CA GLY A 665 -49.31 11.81 5.86
C GLY A 665 -50.02 13.06 6.39
N PHE A 666 -49.49 13.70 7.44
CA PHE A 666 -50.06 14.84 8.17
C PHE A 666 -50.85 15.82 7.28
N THR A 667 -50.26 16.23 6.15
CA THR A 667 -50.82 17.27 5.29
C THR A 667 -51.80 16.76 4.23
N ALA A 668 -51.64 15.53 3.75
CA ALA A 668 -52.24 15.09 2.48
C ALA A 668 -53.06 13.79 2.57
N MET A 669 -52.94 13.03 3.65
CA MET A 669 -53.64 11.75 3.79
C MET A 669 -55.14 11.99 3.82
N THR A 670 -55.89 11.38 2.91
CA THR A 670 -57.35 11.53 2.83
C THR A 670 -58.08 10.39 3.54
N SER A 671 -57.46 9.22 3.59
CA SER A 671 -58.00 8.02 4.23
C SER A 671 -56.89 7.10 4.73
N LEU A 672 -57.20 6.36 5.80
CA LEU A 672 -56.40 5.24 6.30
C LEU A 672 -57.32 4.07 6.63
N ASP A 673 -57.03 2.90 6.06
CA ASP A 673 -57.72 1.63 6.32
C ASP A 673 -56.70 0.66 6.92
N LEU A 674 -56.99 0.17 8.12
CA LEU A 674 -56.13 -0.77 8.85
C LEU A 674 -56.35 -2.23 8.43
N GLY A 675 -57.44 -2.53 7.73
CA GLY A 675 -57.77 -3.86 7.22
C GLY A 675 -58.25 -4.86 8.28
N ASN A 676 -58.35 -6.13 7.88
CA ASN A 676 -59.02 -7.16 8.68
C ASN A 676 -58.15 -7.82 9.75
N THR A 677 -56.85 -7.53 9.79
CA THR A 677 -55.87 -8.22 10.65
C THR A 677 -55.13 -7.27 11.61
N PHE A 678 -55.68 -6.08 11.83
CA PHE A 678 -55.15 -5.09 12.77
C PHE A 678 -55.72 -5.32 14.18
N TYR A 679 -55.09 -6.22 14.94
CA TYR A 679 -55.41 -6.55 16.32
C TYR A 679 -54.77 -5.57 17.31
N THR A 680 -55.47 -5.25 18.40
CA THR A 680 -54.92 -4.48 19.53
C THR A 680 -54.99 -5.23 20.87
N THR A 681 -55.43 -6.50 20.85
CA THR A 681 -55.57 -7.36 22.03
C THR A 681 -54.30 -7.43 22.87
N ALA A 682 -53.16 -7.65 22.21
CA ALA A 682 -51.85 -7.79 22.86
C ALA A 682 -51.16 -6.45 23.17
N ALA A 683 -51.64 -5.33 22.61
CA ALA A 683 -51.01 -4.04 22.77
C ALA A 683 -51.06 -3.59 24.24
N THR A 684 -49.92 -3.18 24.79
CA THR A 684 -49.80 -2.60 26.13
C THR A 684 -49.40 -1.13 26.09
N ASP A 685 -48.97 -0.61 24.94
CA ASP A 685 -48.74 0.82 24.75
C ASP A 685 -49.18 1.23 23.34
N THR A 686 -50.19 2.10 23.28
CA THR A 686 -50.68 2.73 22.05
C THR A 686 -50.57 4.26 22.12
N SER A 687 -49.72 4.78 23.01
CA SER A 687 -49.61 6.21 23.24
C SER A 687 -49.25 6.94 21.94
N GLU A 688 -50.01 7.99 21.65
CA GLU A 688 -49.87 8.82 20.45
C GLU A 688 -49.95 8.04 19.12
N MET A 689 -50.52 6.83 19.10
CA MET A 689 -50.49 5.95 17.93
C MET A 689 -50.94 6.64 16.63
N PHE A 690 -52.03 7.42 16.69
CA PHE A 690 -52.55 8.20 15.58
C PHE A 690 -52.38 9.71 15.76
N ASN A 691 -51.55 10.17 16.70
CA ASN A 691 -51.38 11.59 16.99
C ASN A 691 -51.01 12.36 15.71
N ASN A 692 -51.82 13.35 15.34
CA ASN A 692 -51.70 14.14 14.11
C ASN A 692 -51.69 13.33 12.78
N THR A 693 -52.17 12.09 12.75
CA THR A 693 -52.26 11.30 11.51
C THR A 693 -53.26 11.95 10.56
N GLY A 694 -52.82 12.28 9.34
CA GLY A 694 -53.66 12.95 8.35
C GLY A 694 -54.37 14.21 8.84
N ALA A 695 -53.78 14.92 9.81
CA ALA A 695 -54.42 15.99 10.59
C ALA A 695 -55.12 17.08 9.75
N THR A 696 -54.67 17.36 8.54
CA THR A 696 -55.25 18.43 7.71
C THR A 696 -56.15 17.96 6.58
N ALA A 697 -56.18 16.67 6.24
CA ALA A 697 -56.87 16.17 5.05
C ALA A 697 -57.71 14.91 5.27
N MET A 698 -57.45 14.11 6.31
CA MET A 698 -58.08 12.80 6.46
C MET A 698 -59.53 12.94 6.93
N THR A 699 -60.46 12.37 6.15
CA THR A 699 -61.89 12.37 6.48
C THR A 699 -62.40 10.97 6.83
N ILE A 700 -61.61 9.92 6.55
CA ILE A 700 -61.97 8.52 6.82
C ILE A 700 -60.82 7.82 7.53
N LEU A 701 -61.12 7.20 8.67
CA LEU A 701 -60.25 6.23 9.33
C LEU A 701 -61.06 4.95 9.56
N ASP A 702 -60.65 3.84 8.95
CA ASP A 702 -61.23 2.52 9.20
C ASP A 702 -60.28 1.69 10.07
N LEU A 703 -60.72 1.38 11.29
CA LEU A 703 -59.95 0.58 12.24
C LEU A 703 -60.00 -0.92 11.93
N GLY A 704 -60.97 -1.35 11.11
CA GLY A 704 -61.18 -2.75 10.75
C GLY A 704 -61.84 -3.59 11.85
N PRO A 705 -62.31 -4.80 11.50
CA PRO A 705 -63.07 -5.68 12.40
C PRO A 705 -62.24 -6.29 13.55
N ALA A 706 -60.91 -6.35 13.42
CA ALA A 706 -60.02 -6.98 14.41
C ALA A 706 -59.58 -6.04 15.55
N PHE A 707 -59.87 -4.73 15.43
CA PHE A 707 -59.51 -3.74 16.44
C PHE A 707 -60.45 -3.87 17.65
N ASP A 708 -59.98 -4.49 18.73
CA ASP A 708 -60.85 -4.98 19.82
C ASP A 708 -60.64 -4.28 21.17
N ARG A 709 -59.51 -3.57 21.36
CA ARG A 709 -59.18 -2.91 22.64
C ARG A 709 -58.38 -1.62 22.49
N ILE A 710 -58.57 -0.67 23.42
CA ILE A 710 -57.65 0.44 23.69
C ILE A 710 -57.03 0.19 25.08
N PRO A 711 -55.70 0.06 25.22
CA PRO A 711 -55.06 -0.21 26.52
C PRO A 711 -55.23 0.94 27.53
N ASP A 712 -55.36 0.64 28.81
CA ASP A 712 -55.54 1.64 29.88
C ASP A 712 -54.34 2.59 30.05
N THR A 713 -53.15 2.14 29.64
CA THR A 713 -51.87 2.87 29.66
C THR A 713 -51.72 3.89 28.52
N ASN A 714 -52.69 3.94 27.61
CA ASN A 714 -52.66 4.83 26.45
C ASN A 714 -52.75 6.32 26.82
N THR A 715 -51.95 7.16 26.17
CA THR A 715 -52.06 8.62 26.23
C THR A 715 -52.16 9.21 24.81
N ASP A 716 -53.11 10.12 24.58
CA ASP A 716 -53.21 10.94 23.35
C ASP A 716 -53.32 10.11 22.03
N MET A 717 -53.91 8.91 22.06
CA MET A 717 -53.97 7.99 20.91
C MET A 717 -54.46 8.64 19.61
N PHE A 718 -55.54 9.43 19.72
CA PHE A 718 -56.26 10.04 18.60
C PHE A 718 -56.15 11.58 18.59
N LYS A 719 -55.17 12.12 19.31
CA LYS A 719 -54.97 13.57 19.41
C LYS A 719 -54.74 14.15 18.03
N ASN A 720 -55.54 15.16 17.67
CA ASN A 720 -55.48 15.82 16.35
C ASN A 720 -55.52 14.86 15.13
N THR A 721 -56.10 13.67 15.26
CA THR A 721 -56.25 12.74 14.12
C THR A 721 -57.30 13.26 13.14
N GLY A 722 -56.97 13.25 11.84
CA GLY A 722 -57.80 13.67 10.71
C GLY A 722 -58.33 15.11 10.78
N THR A 723 -59.36 15.42 9.98
CA THR A 723 -60.04 16.72 9.94
C THR A 723 -61.27 16.77 10.85
N ALA A 724 -61.91 17.95 10.98
CA ALA A 724 -63.13 18.07 11.78
C ALA A 724 -64.26 17.18 11.26
N ALA A 725 -64.22 16.84 9.97
CA ALA A 725 -65.15 15.92 9.31
C ALA A 725 -64.72 14.44 9.38
N LEU A 726 -63.72 14.08 10.20
CA LEU A 726 -63.25 12.70 10.32
C LEU A 726 -64.35 11.77 10.84
N VAL A 727 -64.72 10.81 10.00
CA VAL A 727 -65.50 9.63 10.32
C VAL A 727 -64.54 8.49 10.65
N VAL A 728 -64.75 7.86 11.82
CA VAL A 728 -64.00 6.68 12.25
C VAL A 728 -64.94 5.47 12.18
N TYR A 729 -64.59 4.45 11.41
CA TYR A 729 -65.26 3.16 11.41
C TYR A 729 -64.55 2.24 12.41
N ALA A 730 -65.29 1.77 13.41
CA ALA A 730 -64.76 0.94 14.49
C ALA A 730 -65.74 -0.18 14.87
N PRO A 731 -65.27 -1.32 15.41
CA PRO A 731 -66.15 -2.36 15.93
C PRO A 731 -66.98 -1.89 17.13
N GLU A 732 -68.14 -2.53 17.33
CA GLU A 732 -69.08 -2.18 18.42
C GLU A 732 -68.43 -2.24 19.82
N SER A 733 -67.47 -3.16 20.02
CA SER A 733 -66.70 -3.28 21.26
C SER A 733 -65.98 -1.98 21.64
N ILE A 734 -65.47 -1.22 20.67
CA ILE A 734 -64.78 0.05 20.90
C ILE A 734 -65.77 1.17 21.25
N TYR A 735 -66.93 1.21 20.58
CA TYR A 735 -67.97 2.18 20.88
C TYR A 735 -68.58 1.99 22.26
N SER A 736 -68.71 0.76 22.76
CA SER A 736 -69.28 0.53 24.10
C SER A 736 -68.49 1.17 25.25
N ASN A 737 -67.22 1.53 25.01
CA ASN A 737 -66.33 2.26 25.93
C ASN A 737 -66.13 3.74 25.51
N VAL A 738 -67.23 4.41 25.12
CA VAL A 738 -67.30 5.80 24.60
C VAL A 738 -66.41 6.78 25.37
N THR A 739 -66.33 6.66 26.69
CA THR A 739 -65.58 7.60 27.56
C THR A 739 -64.09 7.61 27.24
N THR A 740 -63.47 6.45 27.00
CA THR A 740 -62.05 6.34 26.64
C THR A 740 -61.80 6.79 25.21
N PHE A 741 -62.73 6.54 24.29
CA PHE A 741 -62.61 6.99 22.90
C PHE A 741 -62.74 8.52 22.75
N ILE A 742 -63.71 9.14 23.43
CA ILE A 742 -63.91 10.60 23.42
C ILE A 742 -62.80 11.33 24.19
N ALA A 743 -62.35 10.81 25.34
CA ALA A 743 -61.28 11.45 26.13
C ALA A 743 -59.94 11.54 25.38
N ASN A 744 -59.68 10.62 24.44
CA ASN A 744 -58.46 10.60 23.63
C ASN A 744 -58.55 11.42 22.33
N ARG A 745 -59.71 12.02 22.02
CA ARG A 745 -59.90 12.91 20.88
C ARG A 745 -59.93 14.37 21.35
N THR A 746 -58.83 14.84 21.94
CA THR A 746 -58.65 16.27 22.20
C THR A 746 -58.21 16.98 20.92
N ARG A 747 -58.97 18.00 20.54
CA ARG A 747 -58.59 19.02 19.55
C ARG A 747 -58.53 20.34 20.28
N ASN A 748 -57.39 21.01 20.21
CA ASN A 748 -57.29 22.42 20.62
C ASN A 748 -57.82 23.32 19.51
#